data_AF-A0A843S4J1-F1
#
_entry.id   AF-A0A843S4J1-F1
#
_cell.length_a   1.000
_cell.length_b   1.000
_cell.length_c   1.000
_cell.angle_alpha   90.00
_cell.angle_beta   90.00
_cell.angle_gamma   90.00
#
_symmetry.space_group_name_H-M   'P 1'
#
loop_
_entity.id
_entity.type
_entity.pdbx_description
1 polymer ?
#
loop_
_entity_poly.entity_id
_entity_poly.type
_entity_poly.pdbx_seq_one_letter_code
_entity_poly.pdbx_strand_id
1 'polypeptide(L)'
;MTAKLGVSILPSNADPASAGLFFLPDEVGTIADIDKARECPQVGAYPPPCGVKLRFGFFFDGTNNNLQRDFPTSNHSNVARLYLAFPGDDGVEPWPKDQTFPHYFRTYIPGVGTKFEPVADTGEGDMKKDGLAFAKRGQNRIIWALVEAINHVHQYYLGTSLVSAAAFLSEYNTLDLPSFGATKGGWFNLSRGEVDKLTAAFTKTLSELHTKLAVYLPIGEGQKKDKGVVEHLYYSIFGFSRGAAEARVFANWFLWLCRLDAKLTKKPGPTLGSIPVTFDFMGLFDTVASVGLASSAPVFGAHGHYGWADATDSLKVPEVPPTKCLHLVSAHEIRRSFPLDSIMSGNTSPANCTEIVMPGVHSDVGGGYFPKEQGRGKDAQGEDMLSRIPLSMMYREARLAGVPLKLEDAPETVKRGFRVSPKLIETFNAFVTASGSTAKAPPQPLHEIMAKQHQLYIQWRKKMIGNMKALQSVIDSDSCDREDILAADKELAEEVEKFGEWRAWKQGMKTDSQTQTPFSYPEWSTIETYWDQPAPPAAITDLFDNYVHDSRAWFKPFGKNSEDVLEGMEQLAMHEEKILEWERNPVGPKPEPLTKAEFDAVTKYKPYRNTAQACAAAGFVSKGREGVGLSGGFLRYRKIYMGNDRFKPEGAVYAQAKPATSNSPVARVDADVVDQNA
;
A
#
# COMPACT_ATOMS: atom_id res chain seq x y z
N MET A 1 -9.49 20.17 7.61
CA MET A 1 -8.67 19.08 7.02
C MET A 1 -7.65 18.67 8.04
N THR A 2 -7.85 17.56 8.74
CA THR A 2 -6.97 17.24 9.86
C THR A 2 -6.60 15.78 9.89
N ALA A 3 -5.31 15.52 10.06
CA ALA A 3 -4.77 14.22 10.37
C ALA A 3 -4.28 14.23 11.83
N LYS A 4 -3.91 13.06 12.33
CA LYS A 4 -3.22 12.91 13.61
C LYS A 4 -1.77 12.54 13.35
N LEU A 5 -0.86 12.93 14.23
CA LEU A 5 0.46 12.34 14.29
C LEU A 5 0.37 11.06 15.13
N GLY A 6 1.15 10.03 14.78
CA GLY A 6 1.26 8.81 15.58
C GLY A 6 1.51 9.12 17.06
N VAL A 7 0.89 8.33 17.93
CA VAL A 7 0.97 8.49 19.40
C VAL A 7 1.62 7.27 20.02
N SER A 8 2.10 7.42 21.25
CA SER A 8 2.76 6.34 21.96
C SER A 8 1.81 5.16 22.15
N ILE A 9 2.35 3.95 22.04
CA ILE A 9 1.59 2.72 22.25
C ILE A 9 2.03 2.03 23.55
N LEU A 10 1.14 1.22 24.12
CA LEU A 10 1.42 0.52 25.37
C LEU A 10 2.46 -0.59 25.15
N PRO A 11 3.31 -0.91 26.13
CA PRO A 11 4.22 -2.05 26.05
C PRO A 11 3.48 -3.39 25.82
N SER A 12 2.24 -3.51 26.30
CA SER A 12 1.40 -4.69 26.05
C SER A 12 0.97 -4.84 24.58
N ASN A 13 1.21 -3.84 23.74
CA ASN A 13 1.05 -3.97 22.29
C ASN A 13 2.11 -4.87 21.63
N ALA A 14 3.10 -5.36 22.40
CA ALA A 14 4.12 -6.28 21.92
C ALA A 14 3.58 -7.61 21.39
N ASP A 15 2.44 -8.08 21.90
CA ASP A 15 1.82 -9.33 21.48
C ASP A 15 0.32 -9.16 21.19
N PRO A 16 -0.05 -8.80 19.95
CA PRO A 16 -1.45 -8.64 19.55
C PRO A 16 -2.30 -9.92 19.62
N ALA A 17 -1.69 -11.10 19.68
CA ALA A 17 -2.41 -12.37 19.82
C ALA A 17 -2.92 -12.60 21.25
N SER A 18 -2.26 -11.97 22.24
CA SER A 18 -2.65 -12.02 23.65
C SER A 18 -3.76 -11.00 23.94
N ALA A 19 -5.00 -11.30 23.54
CA ALA A 19 -6.12 -10.36 23.59
C ALA A 19 -6.32 -9.67 24.96
N GLY A 20 -6.19 -10.41 26.07
CA GLY A 20 -6.34 -9.87 27.43
C GLY A 20 -5.20 -8.93 27.89
N LEU A 21 -4.08 -8.88 27.15
CA LEU A 21 -2.98 -7.93 27.38
C LEU A 21 -3.02 -6.78 26.36
N PHE A 22 -3.32 -7.11 25.11
CA PHE A 22 -3.28 -6.17 23.99
C PHE A 22 -4.42 -5.15 24.06
N PHE A 23 -5.64 -5.61 24.30
CA PHE A 23 -6.83 -4.77 24.42
C PHE A 23 -7.03 -4.32 25.86
N LEU A 24 -7.56 -3.11 26.03
CA LEU A 24 -8.01 -2.62 27.33
C LEU A 24 -9.23 -3.44 27.80
N PRO A 25 -9.51 -3.53 29.12
CA PRO A 25 -10.63 -4.34 29.62
C PRO A 25 -12.00 -3.99 29.03
N ASP A 26 -12.28 -2.71 28.77
CA ASP A 26 -13.49 -2.21 28.12
C ASP A 26 -13.52 -2.51 26.61
N GLU A 27 -12.37 -2.48 25.94
CA GLU A 27 -12.19 -2.92 24.55
C GLU A 27 -12.49 -4.42 24.40
N VAL A 28 -12.03 -5.26 25.34
CA VAL A 28 -12.33 -6.71 25.34
C VAL A 28 -13.84 -6.95 25.46
N GLY A 29 -14.52 -6.23 26.37
CA GLY A 29 -15.98 -6.29 26.50
C GLY A 29 -16.69 -5.87 25.21
N THR A 30 -16.22 -4.79 24.57
CA THR A 30 -16.76 -4.30 23.30
C THR A 30 -16.63 -5.35 22.19
N ILE A 31 -15.46 -5.99 22.07
CA ILE A 31 -15.23 -7.05 21.08
C ILE A 31 -16.14 -8.24 21.35
N ALA A 32 -16.28 -8.67 22.60
CA ALA A 32 -17.14 -9.79 22.97
C ALA A 32 -18.63 -9.51 22.66
N ASP A 33 -19.11 -8.29 22.90
CA ASP A 33 -20.48 -7.88 22.57
C ASP A 33 -20.73 -7.84 21.06
N ILE A 34 -19.75 -7.32 20.30
CA ILE A 34 -19.75 -7.33 18.84
C ILE A 34 -19.82 -8.76 18.32
N ASP A 35 -18.91 -9.63 18.77
CA ASP A 35 -18.85 -11.04 18.37
C ASP A 35 -20.17 -11.75 18.70
N LYS A 36 -20.70 -11.58 19.91
CA LYS A 36 -22.00 -12.15 20.31
C LYS A 36 -23.17 -11.68 19.44
N ALA A 37 -23.18 -10.41 19.01
CA ALA A 37 -24.23 -9.86 18.16
C ALA A 37 -24.10 -10.29 16.69
N ARG A 38 -22.86 -10.58 16.25
CA ARG A 38 -22.50 -10.72 14.85
C ARG A 38 -22.19 -12.14 14.41
N GLU A 39 -21.87 -13.03 15.34
CA GLU A 39 -21.55 -14.42 15.08
C GLU A 39 -22.72 -15.32 15.47
N CYS A 40 -22.93 -16.40 14.72
CA CYS A 40 -23.90 -17.43 15.09
C CYS A 40 -23.13 -18.52 15.88
N PRO A 41 -23.26 -18.57 17.22
CA PRO A 41 -22.25 -19.19 18.08
C PRO A 41 -22.26 -20.72 18.09
N GLN A 42 -23.28 -21.38 17.54
CA GLN A 42 -23.34 -22.85 17.52
C GLN A 42 -22.62 -23.41 16.29
N VAL A 43 -21.29 -23.55 16.43
CA VAL A 43 -20.42 -24.23 15.45
C VAL A 43 -20.97 -25.65 15.20
N GLY A 44 -21.24 -25.98 13.94
CA GLY A 44 -21.74 -27.30 13.52
C GLY A 44 -23.26 -27.51 13.61
N ALA A 45 -24.03 -26.57 14.16
CA ALA A 45 -25.49 -26.65 14.11
C ALA A 45 -26.00 -26.26 12.72
N TYR A 46 -26.68 -27.19 12.04
CA TYR A 46 -27.22 -26.98 10.71
C TYR A 46 -28.70 -27.43 10.65
N PRO A 47 -29.65 -26.55 10.29
CA PRO A 47 -29.44 -25.13 9.99
C PRO A 47 -28.97 -24.32 11.22
N PRO A 48 -28.24 -23.21 11.03
CA PRO A 48 -27.86 -22.32 12.12
C PRO A 48 -29.11 -21.85 12.91
N PRO A 49 -29.09 -21.87 14.25
CA PRO A 49 -30.25 -21.50 15.07
C PRO A 49 -30.51 -19.99 15.12
N CYS A 50 -29.59 -19.19 14.58
CA CYS A 50 -29.61 -17.74 14.54
C CYS A 50 -29.68 -17.19 13.11
N GLY A 51 -30.04 -15.91 13.00
CA GLY A 51 -29.78 -15.13 11.81
C GLY A 51 -28.29 -15.09 11.48
N VAL A 52 -27.94 -15.46 10.25
CA VAL A 52 -26.57 -15.56 9.75
C VAL A 52 -26.12 -14.20 9.23
N LYS A 53 -24.89 -13.80 9.58
CA LYS A 53 -24.25 -12.60 9.06
C LYS A 53 -22.93 -13.00 8.40
N LEU A 54 -22.82 -12.81 7.09
CA LEU A 54 -21.60 -13.18 6.37
C LEU A 54 -20.55 -12.08 6.47
N ARG A 55 -19.28 -12.48 6.57
CA ARG A 55 -18.12 -11.60 6.72
C ARG A 55 -17.20 -11.77 5.53
N PHE A 56 -17.00 -10.70 4.77
CA PHE A 56 -16.11 -10.68 3.62
C PHE A 56 -14.91 -9.76 3.88
N GLY A 57 -13.71 -10.31 3.78
CA GLY A 57 -12.46 -9.55 3.82
C GLY A 57 -11.79 -9.49 2.45
N PHE A 58 -11.53 -8.29 1.92
CA PHE A 58 -10.79 -8.08 0.68
C PHE A 58 -9.46 -7.39 0.98
N PHE A 59 -8.35 -7.98 0.52
CA PHE A 59 -7.00 -7.59 0.91
C PHE A 59 -6.14 -7.31 -0.33
N PHE A 60 -6.02 -6.03 -0.69
CA PHE A 60 -5.30 -5.56 -1.89
C PHE A 60 -3.85 -5.20 -1.56
N ASP A 61 -2.90 -6.03 -1.99
CA ASP A 61 -1.50 -5.84 -1.61
C ASP A 61 -0.77 -4.77 -2.44
N GLY A 62 0.36 -4.29 -1.92
CA GLY A 62 1.17 -3.25 -2.53
C GLY A 62 1.91 -3.69 -3.78
N THR A 63 2.38 -2.73 -4.58
CA THR A 63 3.16 -2.98 -5.80
C THR A 63 4.32 -3.93 -5.50
N ASN A 64 4.51 -4.95 -6.33
CA ASN A 64 5.51 -6.00 -6.12
C ASN A 64 5.32 -6.85 -4.85
N ASN A 65 4.19 -6.83 -4.12
CA ASN A 65 3.97 -7.72 -2.97
C ASN A 65 3.14 -8.93 -3.36
N ASN A 66 3.54 -10.13 -2.90
CA ASN A 66 2.86 -11.38 -3.19
C ASN A 66 3.04 -12.36 -2.03
N LEU A 67 1.95 -12.71 -1.35
CA LEU A 67 1.96 -13.55 -0.15
C LEU A 67 2.67 -14.89 -0.40
N GLN A 68 2.35 -15.63 -1.47
CA GLN A 68 2.96 -16.93 -1.73
C GLN A 68 4.48 -16.83 -1.90
N ARG A 69 4.98 -15.78 -2.57
CA ARG A 69 6.41 -15.54 -2.78
C ARG A 69 7.11 -15.03 -1.52
N ASP A 70 6.45 -14.14 -0.77
CA ASP A 70 7.07 -13.33 0.29
C ASP A 70 6.88 -13.92 1.70
N PHE A 71 5.99 -14.90 1.86
CA PHE A 71 5.78 -15.58 3.14
C PHE A 71 7.04 -16.32 3.63
N PRO A 72 7.73 -17.15 2.81
CA PRO A 72 8.90 -17.92 3.25
C PRO A 72 10.07 -17.05 3.75
N THR A 73 10.20 -15.84 3.21
CA THR A 73 11.28 -14.89 3.53
C THR A 73 10.87 -13.84 4.57
N SER A 74 9.67 -13.97 5.17
CA SER A 74 9.15 -13.08 6.22
C SER A 74 9.00 -11.60 5.82
N ASN A 75 9.10 -11.26 4.54
CA ASN A 75 9.00 -9.89 4.02
C ASN A 75 7.60 -9.56 3.47
N HIS A 76 6.64 -10.48 3.52
CA HIS A 76 5.25 -10.23 3.15
C HIS A 76 4.68 -8.99 3.85
N SER A 77 3.69 -8.32 3.25
CA SER A 77 3.19 -7.02 3.72
C SER A 77 2.28 -7.11 4.95
N ASN A 78 1.88 -5.95 5.47
CA ASN A 78 0.86 -5.85 6.52
C ASN A 78 -0.53 -6.24 6.01
N VAL A 79 -0.83 -6.05 4.72
CA VAL A 79 -2.09 -6.52 4.12
C VAL A 79 -2.13 -8.04 4.12
N ALA A 80 -1.04 -8.68 3.71
CA ALA A 80 -0.90 -10.14 3.76
C ALA A 80 -1.02 -10.70 5.19
N ARG A 81 -0.50 -9.98 6.20
CA ARG A 81 -0.64 -10.38 7.62
C ARG A 81 -2.07 -10.31 8.12
N LEU A 82 -2.77 -9.22 7.80
CA LEU A 82 -4.19 -9.07 8.14
C LEU A 82 -5.04 -10.13 7.44
N TYR A 83 -4.71 -10.48 6.19
CA TYR A 83 -5.34 -11.60 5.48
C TYR A 83 -5.16 -12.93 6.20
N LEU A 84 -3.93 -13.25 6.62
CA LEU A 84 -3.63 -14.49 7.35
C LEU A 84 -4.30 -14.54 8.73
N ALA A 85 -4.52 -13.39 9.38
CA ALA A 85 -5.22 -13.27 10.65
C ALA A 85 -6.76 -13.32 10.52
N PHE A 86 -7.30 -13.16 9.31
CA PHE A 86 -8.72 -13.38 9.03
C PHE A 86 -8.94 -14.88 8.80
N PRO A 87 -9.82 -15.59 9.53
CA PRO A 87 -9.94 -17.04 9.40
C PRO A 87 -10.28 -17.51 7.99
N GLY A 88 -9.62 -18.58 7.55
CA GLY A 88 -9.85 -19.21 6.25
C GLY A 88 -8.83 -20.29 5.93
N ASP A 89 -9.13 -21.14 4.95
CA ASP A 89 -8.24 -22.20 4.48
C ASP A 89 -8.05 -22.08 2.96
N ASP A 90 -6.94 -21.47 2.56
CA ASP A 90 -6.56 -21.18 1.17
C ASP A 90 -5.20 -21.80 0.78
N GLY A 91 -4.61 -22.60 1.67
CA GLY A 91 -3.41 -23.38 1.41
C GLY A 91 -2.05 -22.68 1.58
N VAL A 92 -1.97 -21.39 1.93
CA VAL A 92 -0.68 -20.75 2.27
C VAL A 92 -0.25 -21.13 3.68
N GLU A 93 -1.12 -20.87 4.65
CA GLU A 93 -0.96 -21.27 6.04
C GLU A 93 -2.33 -21.79 6.54
N PRO A 94 -2.49 -23.12 6.69
CA PRO A 94 -3.79 -23.70 7.01
C PRO A 94 -4.18 -23.36 8.46
N TRP A 95 -5.43 -22.93 8.64
CA TRP A 95 -6.00 -22.70 9.96
C TRP A 95 -6.32 -24.04 10.68
N PRO A 96 -6.39 -24.04 12.03
CA PRO A 96 -6.70 -25.25 12.79
C PRO A 96 -8.03 -25.88 12.38
N LYS A 97 -8.02 -27.18 12.02
CA LYS A 97 -9.19 -27.89 11.45
C LYS A 97 -10.34 -28.12 12.43
N ASP A 98 -10.06 -28.06 13.72
CA ASP A 98 -11.05 -28.12 14.80
C ASP A 98 -11.89 -26.84 14.91
N GLN A 99 -11.49 -25.78 14.21
CA GLN A 99 -12.22 -24.54 14.09
C GLN A 99 -12.81 -24.40 12.68
N THR A 100 -14.12 -24.15 12.59
CA THR A 100 -14.78 -23.90 11.31
C THR A 100 -15.46 -22.54 11.34
N PHE A 101 -15.16 -21.72 10.34
CA PHE A 101 -15.72 -20.37 10.19
C PHE A 101 -16.57 -20.29 8.90
N PRO A 102 -17.71 -21.01 8.84
CA PRO A 102 -18.48 -21.17 7.59
C PRO A 102 -19.13 -19.88 7.07
N HIS A 103 -19.08 -18.80 7.85
CA HIS A 103 -19.63 -17.49 7.51
C HIS A 103 -18.56 -16.49 7.08
N TYR A 104 -17.29 -16.88 7.10
CA TYR A 104 -16.13 -16.02 6.85
C TYR A 104 -15.51 -16.35 5.51
N PHE A 105 -15.26 -15.31 4.74
CA PHE A 105 -14.76 -15.39 3.39
C PHE A 105 -13.68 -14.33 3.23
N ARG A 106 -12.51 -14.73 2.74
CA ARG A 106 -11.36 -13.85 2.56
C ARG A 106 -10.84 -13.96 1.14
N THR A 107 -10.48 -12.81 0.58
CA THR A 107 -9.90 -12.71 -0.76
C THR A 107 -8.59 -11.93 -0.66
N TYR A 108 -7.48 -12.59 -0.99
CA TYR A 108 -6.19 -11.93 -1.17
C TYR A 108 -5.98 -11.57 -2.64
N ILE A 109 -5.63 -10.31 -2.89
CA ILE A 109 -5.34 -9.78 -4.21
C ILE A 109 -3.85 -9.39 -4.23
N PRO A 110 -2.97 -10.16 -4.89
CA PRO A 110 -1.55 -9.83 -4.98
C PRO A 110 -1.31 -8.51 -5.68
N GLY A 111 -0.21 -7.84 -5.35
CA GLY A 111 0.18 -6.57 -5.95
C GLY A 111 0.45 -6.65 -7.45
N VAL A 112 0.24 -5.54 -8.15
CA VAL A 112 0.64 -5.39 -9.58
C VAL A 112 2.14 -5.63 -9.78
N GLY A 113 2.48 -6.23 -10.92
CA GLY A 113 3.85 -6.65 -11.23
C GLY A 113 4.25 -7.99 -10.59
N THR A 114 3.33 -8.69 -9.94
CA THR A 114 3.54 -10.04 -9.41
C THR A 114 2.57 -11.04 -10.03
N LYS A 115 2.92 -12.33 -9.94
CA LYS A 115 2.12 -13.42 -10.49
C LYS A 115 0.71 -13.41 -9.90
N PHE A 116 -0.30 -13.38 -10.77
CA PHE A 116 -1.69 -13.55 -10.40
C PHE A 116 -2.46 -14.22 -11.55
N GLU A 117 -2.60 -15.55 -11.45
CA GLU A 117 -3.15 -16.40 -12.51
C GLU A 117 -4.59 -16.03 -12.92
N PRO A 118 -5.52 -15.74 -11.99
CA PRO A 118 -6.89 -15.36 -12.35
C PRO A 118 -7.01 -14.16 -13.28
N VAL A 119 -6.02 -13.26 -13.32
CA VAL A 119 -6.02 -12.09 -14.21
C VAL A 119 -5.02 -12.20 -15.36
N ALA A 120 -4.42 -13.38 -15.55
CA ALA A 120 -3.35 -13.64 -16.53
C ALA A 120 -2.17 -12.64 -16.41
N ASP A 121 -1.74 -12.40 -15.17
CA ASP A 121 -0.51 -11.68 -14.86
C ASP A 121 0.56 -12.71 -14.48
N THR A 122 1.61 -12.83 -15.29
CA THR A 122 2.69 -13.77 -15.02
C THR A 122 3.63 -13.27 -13.94
N GLY A 123 3.68 -11.95 -13.70
CA GLY A 123 4.68 -11.35 -12.81
C GLY A 123 6.12 -11.42 -13.35
N GLU A 124 6.29 -11.67 -14.64
CA GLU A 124 7.60 -11.87 -15.29
C GLU A 124 7.79 -10.93 -16.49
N GLY A 125 9.04 -10.75 -16.92
CA GLY A 125 9.40 -10.00 -18.13
C GLY A 125 8.76 -8.61 -18.21
N ASP A 126 8.12 -8.32 -19.34
CA ASP A 126 7.47 -7.03 -19.56
C ASP A 126 6.21 -6.84 -18.72
N MET A 127 5.51 -7.92 -18.32
CA MET A 127 4.37 -7.81 -17.40
C MET A 127 4.82 -7.34 -16.01
N LYS A 128 5.95 -7.86 -15.51
CA LYS A 128 6.58 -7.36 -14.27
C LYS A 128 6.91 -5.87 -14.42
N LYS A 129 7.69 -5.51 -15.44
CA LYS A 129 8.13 -4.12 -15.66
C LYS A 129 6.95 -3.15 -15.77
N ASP A 130 5.96 -3.48 -16.60
CA ASP A 130 4.77 -2.65 -16.79
C ASP A 130 3.89 -2.59 -15.54
N GLY A 131 3.77 -3.68 -14.80
CA GLY A 131 3.05 -3.72 -13.52
C GLY A 131 3.70 -2.81 -12.47
N LEU A 132 5.04 -2.87 -12.36
CA LEU A 132 5.82 -2.03 -11.45
C LEU A 132 5.79 -0.55 -11.88
N ALA A 133 5.93 -0.25 -13.16
CA ALA A 133 6.03 1.12 -13.67
C ALA A 133 4.68 1.81 -13.91
N PHE A 134 3.62 1.08 -14.26
CA PHE A 134 2.38 1.67 -14.77
C PHE A 134 1.10 1.11 -14.12
N ALA A 135 1.20 0.23 -13.13
CA ALA A 135 0.05 -0.45 -12.52
C ALA A 135 -0.76 -1.29 -13.52
N LYS A 136 -0.12 -1.75 -14.60
CA LYS A 136 -0.79 -2.63 -15.58
C LYS A 136 -1.36 -3.83 -14.83
N ARG A 137 -2.59 -4.22 -15.17
CA ARG A 137 -3.42 -5.22 -14.50
C ARG A 137 -4.06 -4.82 -13.15
N GLY A 138 -4.00 -3.55 -12.73
CA GLY A 138 -4.71 -3.06 -11.55
C GLY A 138 -6.24 -3.10 -11.70
N GLN A 139 -6.80 -2.65 -12.83
CA GLN A 139 -8.25 -2.74 -13.08
C GLN A 139 -8.75 -4.19 -13.10
N ASN A 140 -7.96 -5.11 -13.65
CA ASN A 140 -8.30 -6.52 -13.73
C ASN A 140 -8.43 -7.13 -12.32
N ARG A 141 -7.54 -6.75 -11.40
CA ARG A 141 -7.60 -7.12 -9.98
C ARG A 141 -8.86 -6.60 -9.30
N ILE A 142 -9.27 -5.37 -9.60
CA ILE A 142 -10.52 -4.79 -9.08
C ILE A 142 -11.75 -5.53 -9.63
N ILE A 143 -11.81 -5.77 -10.95
CA ILE A 143 -12.93 -6.50 -11.58
C ILE A 143 -13.01 -7.93 -11.02
N TRP A 144 -11.86 -8.58 -10.83
CA TRP A 144 -11.78 -9.89 -10.21
C TRP A 144 -12.36 -9.89 -8.80
N ALA A 145 -12.00 -8.91 -7.96
CA ALA A 145 -12.56 -8.78 -6.62
C ALA A 145 -14.09 -8.55 -6.63
N LEU A 146 -14.64 -7.81 -7.61
CA LEU A 146 -16.09 -7.64 -7.76
C LEU A 146 -16.80 -8.96 -8.08
N VAL A 147 -16.18 -9.78 -8.93
CA VAL A 147 -16.68 -11.13 -9.25
C VAL A 147 -16.59 -12.04 -8.02
N GLU A 148 -15.50 -11.95 -7.24
CA GLU A 148 -15.34 -12.73 -6.01
C GLU A 148 -16.39 -12.36 -4.94
N ALA A 149 -16.80 -11.10 -4.85
CA ALA A 149 -17.91 -10.70 -3.97
C ALA A 149 -19.21 -11.46 -4.29
N ILE A 150 -19.52 -11.66 -5.58
CA ILE A 150 -20.66 -12.46 -6.03
C ILE A 150 -20.41 -13.95 -5.75
N ASN A 151 -19.22 -14.44 -6.08
CA ASN A 151 -18.85 -15.84 -5.88
C ASN A 151 -18.96 -16.27 -4.43
N HIS A 152 -18.55 -15.45 -3.47
CA HIS A 152 -18.66 -15.82 -2.06
C HIS A 152 -20.11 -15.98 -1.59
N VAL A 153 -21.03 -15.14 -2.06
CA VAL A 153 -22.47 -15.31 -1.77
C VAL A 153 -22.96 -16.64 -2.36
N HIS A 154 -22.60 -16.94 -3.61
CA HIS A 154 -22.96 -18.20 -4.25
C HIS A 154 -22.33 -19.41 -3.53
N GLN A 155 -21.07 -19.32 -3.12
CA GLN A 155 -20.32 -20.36 -2.43
C GLN A 155 -20.94 -20.68 -1.07
N TYR A 156 -21.41 -19.69 -0.32
CA TYR A 156 -22.12 -19.94 0.94
C TYR A 156 -23.33 -20.87 0.74
N TYR A 157 -24.16 -20.57 -0.27
CA TYR A 157 -25.39 -21.32 -0.50
C TYR A 157 -25.19 -22.64 -1.25
N LEU A 158 -24.28 -22.68 -2.23
CA LEU A 158 -24.18 -23.78 -3.21
C LEU A 158 -22.81 -24.47 -3.22
N GLY A 159 -21.83 -23.99 -2.43
CA GLY A 159 -20.53 -24.63 -2.27
C GLY A 159 -19.58 -24.48 -3.46
N THR A 160 -19.93 -23.67 -4.45
CA THR A 160 -19.14 -23.46 -5.68
C THR A 160 -19.08 -21.98 -6.05
N SER A 161 -18.13 -21.58 -6.90
CA SER A 161 -18.13 -20.25 -7.51
C SER A 161 -19.17 -20.18 -8.62
N LEU A 162 -19.86 -19.02 -8.75
CA LEU A 162 -20.79 -18.79 -9.85
C LEU A 162 -20.05 -18.53 -11.16
N VAL A 163 -19.00 -17.71 -11.09
CA VAL A 163 -18.07 -17.44 -12.19
C VAL A 163 -16.75 -18.15 -11.89
N SER A 164 -16.39 -19.13 -12.71
CA SER A 164 -15.11 -19.84 -12.60
C SER A 164 -13.94 -18.95 -13.04
N ALA A 165 -12.71 -19.30 -12.64
CA ALA A 165 -11.50 -18.59 -13.10
C ALA A 165 -11.36 -18.57 -14.64
N ALA A 166 -11.74 -19.67 -15.31
CA ALA A 166 -11.74 -19.75 -16.77
C ALA A 166 -12.78 -18.79 -17.39
N ALA A 167 -14.00 -18.76 -16.83
CA ALA A 167 -15.05 -17.84 -17.28
C ALA A 167 -14.66 -16.37 -17.02
N PHE A 168 -14.03 -16.09 -15.88
CA PHE A 168 -13.47 -14.77 -15.60
C PHE A 168 -12.45 -14.34 -16.67
N LEU A 169 -11.47 -15.20 -16.98
CA LEU A 169 -10.45 -14.91 -17.97
C LEU A 169 -11.04 -14.59 -19.35
N SER A 170 -12.09 -15.30 -19.77
CA SER A 170 -12.72 -15.08 -21.07
C SER A 170 -13.72 -13.92 -21.12
N GLU A 171 -14.52 -13.72 -20.07
CA GLU A 171 -15.67 -12.80 -20.08
C GLU A 171 -15.42 -11.47 -19.35
N TYR A 172 -14.56 -11.46 -18.33
CA TYR A 172 -14.39 -10.33 -17.43
C TYR A 172 -13.01 -9.68 -17.52
N ASN A 173 -11.95 -10.48 -17.73
CA ASN A 173 -10.58 -9.98 -17.74
C ASN A 173 -10.26 -9.07 -18.93
N THR A 174 -11.16 -8.95 -19.90
CA THR A 174 -11.08 -8.05 -21.06
C THR A 174 -11.93 -6.79 -20.90
N LEU A 175 -12.65 -6.65 -19.79
CA LEU A 175 -13.45 -5.46 -19.48
C LEU A 175 -12.56 -4.33 -18.96
N ASP A 176 -13.00 -3.10 -19.21
CA ASP A 176 -12.37 -1.88 -18.74
C ASP A 176 -13.19 -1.24 -17.62
N LEU A 177 -12.50 -0.71 -16.60
CA LEU A 177 -13.13 0.12 -15.57
C LEU A 177 -13.07 1.58 -15.99
N PRO A 178 -14.20 2.23 -16.31
CA PRO A 178 -14.22 3.64 -16.67
C PRO A 178 -13.91 4.53 -15.45
N SER A 179 -13.51 5.78 -15.68
CA SER A 179 -13.41 6.77 -14.59
C SER A 179 -14.80 7.14 -14.06
N PHE A 180 -14.95 7.23 -12.73
CA PHE A 180 -16.20 7.73 -12.12
C PHE A 180 -16.50 9.18 -12.50
N GLY A 181 -15.49 10.03 -12.77
CA GLY A 181 -15.73 11.42 -13.17
C GLY A 181 -16.43 11.56 -14.52
N ALA A 182 -16.19 10.61 -15.42
CA ALA A 182 -16.91 10.51 -16.69
C ALA A 182 -18.36 9.99 -16.51
N THR A 183 -18.73 9.49 -15.33
CA THR A 183 -20.13 9.11 -14.99
C THR A 183 -20.96 10.28 -14.44
N LYS A 184 -20.37 11.46 -14.18
CA LYS A 184 -21.06 12.61 -13.55
C LYS A 184 -22.10 13.30 -14.42
N GLY A 185 -22.11 13.08 -15.74
CA GLY A 185 -23.20 13.50 -16.63
C GLY A 185 -24.46 12.62 -16.51
N GLY A 186 -24.58 11.85 -15.43
CA GLY A 186 -25.33 10.61 -15.40
C GLY A 186 -24.59 9.51 -16.16
N TRP A 187 -24.97 8.27 -15.88
CA TRP A 187 -24.47 7.04 -16.50
C TRP A 187 -24.56 7.01 -18.04
N PHE A 188 -25.19 8.01 -18.64
CA PHE A 188 -25.48 8.15 -20.06
C PHE A 188 -24.40 8.88 -20.87
N ASN A 189 -23.34 9.40 -20.24
CA ASN A 189 -22.35 10.27 -20.91
C ASN A 189 -20.88 9.85 -20.79
N LEU A 190 -20.64 8.55 -20.65
CA LEU A 190 -19.39 7.89 -21.05
C LEU A 190 -19.46 7.48 -22.53
N SER A 191 -18.35 7.02 -23.11
CA SER A 191 -18.40 6.16 -24.31
C SER A 191 -19.34 4.99 -24.02
N ARG A 192 -20.64 5.13 -24.35
CA ARG A 192 -21.74 4.24 -23.93
C ARG A 192 -21.33 2.76 -23.90
N GLY A 193 -20.60 2.31 -24.92
CA GLY A 193 -20.15 0.93 -25.07
C GLY A 193 -19.37 0.27 -23.91
N GLU A 194 -18.48 0.96 -23.18
CA GLU A 194 -17.64 0.30 -22.15
C GLU A 194 -18.38 0.08 -20.83
N VAL A 195 -19.05 1.13 -20.34
CA VAL A 195 -19.97 1.04 -19.18
C VAL A 195 -21.09 0.05 -19.47
N ASP A 196 -21.63 0.07 -20.70
CA ASP A 196 -22.71 -0.83 -21.10
C ASP A 196 -22.26 -2.30 -21.07
N LYS A 197 -21.04 -2.61 -21.52
CA LYS A 197 -20.47 -3.97 -21.45
C LYS A 197 -20.29 -4.44 -20.00
N LEU A 198 -19.67 -3.61 -19.16
CA LEU A 198 -19.46 -3.92 -17.73
C LEU A 198 -20.81 -4.13 -17.02
N THR A 199 -21.74 -3.18 -17.21
CA THR A 199 -23.07 -3.22 -16.61
C THR A 199 -23.86 -4.43 -17.11
N ALA A 200 -23.80 -4.75 -18.40
CA ALA A 200 -24.47 -5.92 -18.96
C ALA A 200 -23.90 -7.23 -18.40
N ALA A 201 -22.58 -7.37 -18.30
CA ALA A 201 -21.92 -8.54 -17.73
C ALA A 201 -22.35 -8.78 -16.27
N PHE A 202 -22.24 -7.75 -15.43
CA PHE A 202 -22.65 -7.86 -14.02
C PHE A 202 -24.17 -8.00 -13.86
N THR A 203 -24.99 -7.38 -14.71
CA THR A 203 -26.45 -7.59 -14.70
C THR A 203 -26.82 -9.03 -15.02
N LYS A 204 -26.17 -9.63 -16.03
CA LYS A 204 -26.33 -11.05 -16.39
C LYS A 204 -25.99 -11.94 -15.20
N THR A 205 -24.83 -11.74 -14.58
CA THR A 205 -24.38 -12.59 -13.48
C THR A 205 -25.18 -12.39 -12.20
N LEU A 206 -25.61 -11.17 -11.87
CA LEU A 206 -26.56 -10.95 -10.76
C LEU A 206 -27.90 -11.64 -11.03
N SER A 207 -28.43 -11.56 -12.25
CA SER A 207 -29.68 -12.25 -12.61
C SER A 207 -29.55 -13.78 -12.49
N GLU A 208 -28.38 -14.32 -12.86
CA GLU A 208 -28.07 -15.74 -12.67
C GLU A 208 -27.96 -16.10 -11.18
N LEU A 209 -27.28 -15.28 -10.38
CA LEU A 209 -27.22 -15.43 -8.92
C LEU A 209 -28.63 -15.52 -8.32
N HIS A 210 -29.51 -14.58 -8.65
CA HIS A 210 -30.90 -14.57 -8.19
C HIS A 210 -31.65 -15.84 -8.62
N THR A 211 -31.47 -16.28 -9.86
CA THR A 211 -32.10 -17.51 -10.36
C THR A 211 -31.64 -18.74 -9.58
N LYS A 212 -30.32 -18.86 -9.33
CA LYS A 212 -29.73 -20.00 -8.62
C LYS A 212 -30.08 -20.01 -7.14
N LEU A 213 -30.27 -18.82 -6.54
CA LEU A 213 -30.52 -18.66 -5.11
C LEU A 213 -32.01 -18.41 -4.77
N ALA A 214 -32.92 -18.43 -5.74
CA ALA A 214 -34.36 -18.17 -5.55
C ALA A 214 -35.05 -19.08 -4.52
N VAL A 215 -34.49 -20.27 -4.27
CA VAL A 215 -35.02 -21.16 -3.22
C VAL A 215 -34.64 -20.71 -1.81
N TYR A 216 -33.59 -19.90 -1.64
CA TYR A 216 -33.11 -19.39 -0.34
C TYR A 216 -33.44 -17.91 -0.12
N LEU A 217 -33.48 -17.15 -1.22
CA LEU A 217 -33.60 -15.69 -1.24
C LEU A 217 -34.83 -15.27 -2.07
N PRO A 218 -35.41 -14.10 -1.82
CA PRO A 218 -35.00 -13.08 -0.85
C PRO A 218 -35.30 -13.47 0.61
N ILE A 219 -34.68 -12.75 1.55
CA ILE A 219 -34.78 -13.00 3.00
C ILE A 219 -36.25 -13.05 3.44
N GLY A 220 -36.63 -14.12 4.14
CA GLY A 220 -37.99 -14.32 4.67
C GLY A 220 -39.00 -14.91 3.67
N GLU A 221 -38.67 -14.93 2.38
CA GLU A 221 -39.53 -15.46 1.30
C GLU A 221 -39.00 -16.81 0.75
N GLY A 222 -37.71 -17.11 0.93
CA GLY A 222 -37.09 -18.36 0.49
C GLY A 222 -37.73 -19.62 1.09
N GLN A 223 -37.88 -20.65 0.25
CA GLN A 223 -38.48 -21.94 0.59
C GLN A 223 -37.54 -22.83 1.41
N LYS A 224 -36.23 -22.73 1.19
CA LYS A 224 -35.19 -23.50 1.87
C LYS A 224 -34.48 -22.64 2.91
N LYS A 225 -34.38 -23.18 4.13
CA LYS A 225 -33.70 -22.56 5.28
C LYS A 225 -32.56 -23.41 5.81
N ASP A 226 -32.18 -24.47 5.10
CA ASP A 226 -31.11 -25.36 5.55
C ASP A 226 -29.79 -24.61 5.69
N LYS A 227 -29.53 -23.59 4.85
CA LYS A 227 -28.38 -22.67 4.96
C LYS A 227 -28.54 -21.56 6.01
N GLY A 228 -29.57 -21.60 6.85
CA GLY A 228 -29.93 -20.51 7.75
C GLY A 228 -30.51 -19.28 7.01
N VAL A 229 -31.00 -18.31 7.77
CA VAL A 229 -31.48 -17.03 7.22
C VAL A 229 -30.33 -16.05 7.23
N VAL A 230 -29.77 -15.73 6.06
CA VAL A 230 -28.70 -14.72 5.95
C VAL A 230 -29.31 -13.32 5.99
N GLU A 231 -29.09 -12.61 7.09
CA GLU A 231 -29.69 -11.31 7.37
C GLU A 231 -28.87 -10.16 6.78
N HIS A 232 -27.54 -10.30 6.74
CA HIS A 232 -26.65 -9.18 6.45
C HIS A 232 -25.28 -9.62 5.92
N LEU A 233 -24.68 -8.79 5.07
CA LEU A 233 -23.31 -8.95 4.57
C LEU A 233 -22.43 -7.80 5.08
N TYR A 234 -21.30 -8.13 5.71
CA TYR A 234 -20.32 -7.15 6.19
C TYR A 234 -19.03 -7.25 5.38
N TYR A 235 -18.59 -6.12 4.83
CA TYR A 235 -17.41 -6.03 3.99
C TYR A 235 -16.31 -5.23 4.68
N SER A 236 -15.14 -5.82 4.78
CA SER A 236 -13.91 -5.19 5.28
C SER A 236 -12.89 -5.16 4.16
N ILE A 237 -12.33 -3.98 3.88
CA ILE A 237 -11.44 -3.77 2.75
C ILE A 237 -10.11 -3.22 3.28
N PHE A 238 -9.02 -3.89 2.93
CA PHE A 238 -7.68 -3.49 3.29
C PHE A 238 -6.85 -3.26 2.03
N GLY A 239 -5.93 -2.29 2.08
CA GLY A 239 -4.93 -2.18 1.03
C GLY A 239 -3.70 -1.37 1.39
N PHE A 240 -2.61 -1.63 0.67
CA PHE A 240 -1.33 -0.92 0.80
C PHE A 240 -0.87 -0.37 -0.55
N SER A 241 -0.30 0.83 -0.60
CA SER A 241 0.32 1.39 -1.81
C SER A 241 -0.68 1.53 -2.96
N ARG A 242 -0.39 0.96 -4.13
CA ARG A 242 -1.35 0.79 -5.24
C ARG A 242 -2.51 -0.13 -4.88
N GLY A 243 -2.30 -1.16 -4.07
CA GLY A 243 -3.38 -1.96 -3.51
C GLY A 243 -4.34 -1.12 -2.65
N ALA A 244 -3.86 -0.08 -1.95
CA ALA A 244 -4.74 0.85 -1.24
C ALA A 244 -5.55 1.73 -2.22
N ALA A 245 -4.97 2.07 -3.39
CA ALA A 245 -5.71 2.75 -4.44
C ALA A 245 -6.76 1.81 -5.04
N GLU A 246 -6.40 0.58 -5.38
CA GLU A 246 -7.31 -0.47 -5.84
C GLU A 246 -8.43 -0.73 -4.83
N ALA A 247 -8.14 -0.79 -3.54
CA ALA A 247 -9.13 -0.94 -2.47
C ALA A 247 -10.15 0.20 -2.45
N ARG A 248 -9.72 1.46 -2.62
CA ARG A 248 -10.60 2.64 -2.69
C ARG A 248 -11.48 2.60 -3.94
N VAL A 249 -10.89 2.27 -5.09
CA VAL A 249 -11.62 2.15 -6.37
C VAL A 249 -12.60 0.98 -6.31
N PHE A 250 -12.18 -0.17 -5.79
CA PHE A 250 -13.02 -1.32 -5.54
C PHE A 250 -14.19 -0.97 -4.63
N ALA A 251 -13.99 -0.24 -3.54
CA ALA A 251 -15.08 0.13 -2.65
C ALA A 251 -16.17 0.96 -3.35
N ASN A 252 -15.78 1.90 -4.23
CA ASN A 252 -16.73 2.65 -5.06
C ASN A 252 -17.46 1.76 -6.08
N TRP A 253 -16.73 0.88 -6.78
CA TRP A 253 -17.32 -0.06 -7.74
C TRP A 253 -18.16 -1.15 -7.09
N PHE A 254 -17.85 -1.50 -5.84
CA PHE A 254 -18.62 -2.46 -5.07
C PHE A 254 -19.93 -1.83 -4.60
N LEU A 255 -19.92 -0.55 -4.19
CA LEU A 255 -21.15 0.20 -3.93
C LEU A 255 -22.02 0.32 -5.20
N TRP A 256 -21.40 0.54 -6.35
CA TRP A 256 -22.06 0.49 -7.66
C TRP A 256 -22.73 -0.86 -7.91
N LEU A 257 -22.01 -1.97 -7.70
CA LEU A 257 -22.53 -3.32 -7.87
C LEU A 257 -23.72 -3.57 -6.95
N CYS A 258 -23.63 -3.10 -5.70
CA CYS A 258 -24.71 -3.25 -4.73
C CYS A 258 -25.96 -2.44 -5.11
N ARG A 259 -25.77 -1.24 -5.68
CA ARG A 259 -26.88 -0.41 -6.21
C ARG A 259 -27.51 -1.06 -7.45
N LEU A 260 -26.71 -1.73 -8.27
CA LEU A 260 -27.20 -2.48 -9.43
C LEU A 260 -28.10 -3.65 -9.00
N ASP A 261 -27.66 -4.46 -8.04
CA ASP A 261 -28.44 -5.56 -7.45
C ASP A 261 -29.74 -5.08 -6.81
N ALA A 262 -29.67 -4.01 -6.01
CA ALA A 262 -30.84 -3.40 -5.37
C ALA A 262 -31.87 -2.93 -6.39
N LYS A 263 -31.41 -2.32 -7.50
CA LYS A 263 -32.28 -1.89 -8.60
C LYS A 263 -32.94 -3.09 -9.30
N LEU A 264 -32.19 -4.16 -9.58
CA LEU A 264 -32.73 -5.37 -10.22
C LEU A 264 -33.83 -6.03 -9.37
N THR A 265 -33.68 -5.98 -8.05
CA THR A 265 -34.60 -6.64 -7.11
C THR A 265 -35.59 -5.70 -6.42
N LYS A 266 -35.57 -4.41 -6.80
CA LYS A 266 -36.42 -3.35 -6.24
C LYS A 266 -36.32 -3.23 -4.71
N LYS A 267 -35.15 -3.53 -4.15
CA LYS A 267 -34.85 -3.37 -2.72
C LYS A 267 -34.26 -1.99 -2.44
N PRO A 268 -34.51 -1.40 -1.26
CA PRO A 268 -33.89 -0.13 -0.88
C PRO A 268 -32.44 -0.33 -0.41
N GLY A 269 -31.60 0.67 -0.61
CA GLY A 269 -30.21 0.67 -0.13
C GLY A 269 -29.29 -0.28 -0.91
N PRO A 270 -28.01 -0.37 -0.54
CA PRO A 270 -27.06 -1.30 -1.16
C PRO A 270 -27.35 -2.75 -0.73
N THR A 271 -27.55 -3.63 -1.71
CA THR A 271 -27.74 -5.08 -1.48
C THR A 271 -26.83 -5.91 -2.38
N LEU A 272 -26.58 -7.16 -2.04
CA LEU A 272 -26.02 -8.14 -2.97
C LEU A 272 -26.77 -9.46 -2.81
N GLY A 273 -27.32 -10.01 -3.91
CA GLY A 273 -28.23 -11.15 -3.82
C GLY A 273 -29.50 -10.81 -3.03
N SER A 274 -29.95 -9.55 -3.05
CA SER A 274 -31.04 -9.04 -2.19
C SER A 274 -30.77 -9.07 -0.69
N ILE A 275 -29.53 -9.30 -0.26
CA ILE A 275 -29.12 -9.23 1.14
C ILE A 275 -28.51 -7.85 1.42
N PRO A 276 -28.91 -7.13 2.47
CA PRO A 276 -28.33 -5.84 2.84
C PRO A 276 -26.81 -5.90 3.05
N VAL A 277 -26.11 -4.85 2.59
CA VAL A 277 -24.65 -4.72 2.67
C VAL A 277 -24.25 -3.58 3.60
N THR A 278 -23.28 -3.85 4.48
CA THR A 278 -22.56 -2.83 5.25
C THR A 278 -21.07 -2.84 4.91
N PHE A 279 -20.53 -1.66 4.61
CA PHE A 279 -19.11 -1.39 4.58
C PHE A 279 -18.63 -1.24 6.03
N ASP A 280 -18.04 -2.30 6.57
CA ASP A 280 -17.73 -2.41 7.99
C ASP A 280 -16.44 -1.62 8.31
N PHE A 281 -15.36 -1.93 7.58
CA PHE A 281 -14.05 -1.32 7.82
C PHE A 281 -13.30 -1.06 6.51
N MET A 282 -12.60 0.07 6.44
CA MET A 282 -11.63 0.37 5.39
C MET A 282 -10.25 0.67 6.01
N GLY A 283 -9.29 -0.22 5.83
CA GLY A 283 -7.93 -0.10 6.37
C GLY A 283 -6.91 0.16 5.26
N LEU A 284 -6.32 1.35 5.24
CA LEU A 284 -5.39 1.77 4.19
C LEU A 284 -3.99 2.02 4.77
N PHE A 285 -2.98 1.54 4.06
CA PHE A 285 -1.58 1.88 4.31
C PHE A 285 -1.06 2.71 3.12
N ASP A 286 -0.64 3.93 3.41
CA ASP A 286 0.12 4.85 2.56
C ASP A 286 -0.27 4.78 1.07
N THR A 287 -1.44 5.33 0.73
CA THR A 287 -2.03 5.14 -0.60
C THR A 287 -1.22 5.86 -1.65
N VAL A 288 -0.90 5.15 -2.72
CA VAL A 288 -0.20 5.71 -3.86
C VAL A 288 -0.84 5.16 -5.13
N ALA A 289 -1.60 5.99 -5.84
CA ALA A 289 -2.26 5.57 -7.07
C ALA A 289 -1.35 5.68 -8.31
N SER A 290 -0.27 6.44 -8.21
CA SER A 290 0.72 6.63 -9.27
C SER A 290 2.13 6.27 -8.77
N VAL A 291 2.77 5.22 -9.32
CA VAL A 291 4.20 4.98 -9.09
C VAL A 291 5.00 4.83 -10.38
N GLY A 292 6.27 5.22 -10.33
CA GLY A 292 7.23 5.09 -11.44
C GLY A 292 7.38 6.34 -12.31
N LEU A 293 7.98 6.19 -13.49
CA LEU A 293 8.21 7.30 -14.43
C LEU A 293 6.91 8.01 -14.85
N ALA A 294 5.75 7.37 -14.70
CA ALA A 294 4.46 8.01 -14.92
C ALA A 294 4.20 9.22 -13.99
N SER A 295 4.75 9.21 -12.76
CA SER A 295 4.66 10.35 -11.83
C SER A 295 5.83 11.34 -11.96
N SER A 296 7.01 10.84 -12.35
CA SER A 296 8.25 11.62 -12.35
C SER A 296 8.64 12.22 -13.72
N ALA A 297 8.23 11.59 -14.83
CA ALA A 297 8.48 12.00 -16.21
C ALA A 297 7.24 11.70 -17.10
N PRO A 298 6.22 12.58 -17.12
CA PRO A 298 5.03 12.41 -17.95
C PRO A 298 5.40 12.56 -19.43
N VAL A 299 5.87 11.50 -20.06
CA VAL A 299 6.15 11.42 -21.48
C VAL A 299 4.87 10.96 -22.19
N PHE A 300 4.36 11.79 -23.12
CA PHE A 300 3.18 11.55 -23.97
C PHE A 300 1.86 11.19 -23.25
N GLY A 301 1.23 12.15 -22.57
CA GLY A 301 -0.20 12.06 -22.20
C GLY A 301 -0.56 11.08 -21.08
N ALA A 302 0.41 10.40 -20.47
CA ALA A 302 0.20 9.54 -19.31
C ALA A 302 0.02 10.39 -18.04
N HIS A 303 -1.22 10.62 -17.62
CA HIS A 303 -1.51 11.03 -16.26
C HIS A 303 -1.08 9.88 -15.32
N GLY A 304 -0.36 10.17 -14.23
CA GLY A 304 0.21 9.15 -13.33
C GLY A 304 -0.82 8.16 -12.76
N HIS A 305 -2.10 8.53 -12.80
CA HIS A 305 -3.24 7.65 -12.53
C HIS A 305 -3.67 6.99 -13.84
N TYR A 306 -3.68 5.66 -13.89
CA TYR A 306 -4.42 4.95 -14.94
C TYR A 306 -5.89 5.40 -14.89
N GLY A 307 -6.64 5.36 -15.99
CA GLY A 307 -8.00 5.92 -16.07
C GLY A 307 -8.97 5.45 -14.96
N TRP A 308 -8.75 4.27 -14.38
CA TRP A 308 -9.52 3.72 -13.26
C TRP A 308 -9.21 4.36 -11.90
N ALA A 309 -8.06 5.02 -11.73
CA ALA A 309 -7.53 5.54 -10.46
C ALA A 309 -7.57 7.07 -10.36
N ASP A 310 -8.46 7.74 -11.09
CA ASP A 310 -8.59 9.19 -11.04
C ASP A 310 -8.78 9.69 -9.59
N ALA A 311 -7.92 10.63 -9.19
CA ALA A 311 -7.90 11.16 -7.83
C ALA A 311 -9.15 11.98 -7.50
N THR A 312 -9.80 12.56 -8.52
CA THR A 312 -10.98 13.40 -8.33
C THR A 312 -12.20 12.57 -7.96
N ASP A 313 -12.35 11.37 -8.51
CA ASP A 313 -13.60 10.62 -8.35
C ASP A 313 -13.41 9.16 -7.93
N SER A 314 -12.47 8.43 -8.54
CA SER A 314 -12.33 7.00 -8.26
C SER A 314 -11.67 6.71 -6.92
N LEU A 315 -10.76 7.56 -6.46
CA LEU A 315 -10.05 7.38 -5.19
C LEU A 315 -10.82 7.93 -3.98
N LYS A 316 -11.96 8.58 -4.12
CA LYS A 316 -12.68 9.07 -2.93
C LYS A 316 -13.12 7.90 -2.04
N VAL A 317 -13.18 8.14 -0.73
CA VAL A 317 -13.93 7.22 0.14
C VAL A 317 -15.39 7.17 -0.36
N PRO A 318 -16.03 6.00 -0.42
CA PRO A 318 -17.38 5.88 -0.97
C PRO A 318 -18.39 6.81 -0.30
N GLU A 319 -19.38 7.24 -1.09
CA GLU A 319 -20.48 8.11 -0.62
C GLU A 319 -21.27 7.49 0.54
N VAL A 320 -21.46 6.16 0.51
CA VAL A 320 -21.89 5.41 1.70
C VAL A 320 -20.63 5.13 2.51
N PRO A 321 -20.37 5.89 3.59
CA PRO A 321 -19.10 5.77 4.29
C PRO A 321 -19.01 4.42 4.98
N PRO A 322 -17.80 3.85 5.10
CA PRO A 322 -17.58 2.71 5.98
C PRO A 322 -17.92 3.09 7.42
N THR A 323 -18.28 2.08 8.23
CA THR A 323 -18.53 2.28 9.66
C THR A 323 -17.30 2.85 10.35
N LYS A 324 -16.11 2.44 9.90
CA LYS A 324 -14.83 3.04 10.28
C LYS A 324 -13.81 2.95 9.15
N CYS A 325 -13.01 3.99 8.99
CA CYS A 325 -11.89 4.02 8.05
C CYS A 325 -10.64 4.54 8.75
N LEU A 326 -9.52 3.86 8.51
CA LEU A 326 -8.21 4.25 9.01
C LEU A 326 -7.24 4.28 7.85
N HIS A 327 -6.55 5.41 7.69
CA HIS A 327 -5.46 5.56 6.73
C HIS A 327 -4.17 5.89 7.47
N LEU A 328 -3.22 4.96 7.48
CA LEU A 328 -1.89 5.15 8.07
C LEU A 328 -0.93 5.58 6.97
N VAL A 329 -0.32 6.76 7.09
CA VAL A 329 0.50 7.37 6.01
C VAL A 329 1.93 7.61 6.45
N SER A 330 2.88 7.50 5.52
CA SER A 330 4.31 7.64 5.77
C SER A 330 4.74 9.10 5.84
N ALA A 331 5.45 9.44 6.91
CA ALA A 331 6.00 10.77 7.17
C ALA A 331 7.31 11.08 6.41
N HIS A 332 8.08 10.05 6.06
CA HIS A 332 9.47 10.23 5.59
C HIS A 332 9.71 9.71 4.18
N GLU A 333 8.67 9.33 3.44
CA GLU A 333 8.79 9.01 2.02
C GLU A 333 9.08 10.27 1.18
N ILE A 334 10.13 10.24 0.37
CA ILE A 334 10.63 11.40 -0.39
C ILE A 334 10.67 11.19 -1.90
N ARG A 335 10.46 9.95 -2.38
CA ARG A 335 10.52 9.63 -3.81
C ARG A 335 9.40 10.34 -4.55
N ARG A 336 9.74 10.92 -5.70
CA ARG A 336 8.77 11.60 -6.60
C ARG A 336 7.81 10.61 -7.23
N SER A 337 8.29 9.39 -7.41
CA SER A 337 7.50 8.23 -7.81
C SER A 337 6.49 7.76 -6.77
N PHE A 338 6.44 8.31 -5.54
CA PHE A 338 5.53 7.85 -4.48
C PHE A 338 4.72 9.00 -3.83
N PRO A 339 3.94 9.76 -4.62
CA PRO A 339 3.04 10.78 -4.07
C PRO A 339 1.97 10.12 -3.17
N LEU A 340 1.63 10.76 -2.06
CA LEU A 340 0.55 10.30 -1.19
C LEU A 340 -0.80 10.73 -1.77
N ASP A 341 -1.74 9.80 -1.90
CA ASP A 341 -3.15 10.09 -2.12
C ASP A 341 -3.88 10.10 -0.77
N SER A 342 -4.09 11.28 -0.18
CA SER A 342 -4.86 11.42 1.07
C SER A 342 -6.29 10.94 0.90
N ILE A 343 -6.91 10.47 1.99
CA ILE A 343 -8.36 10.23 2.03
C ILE A 343 -9.17 11.52 2.08
N MET A 344 -8.54 12.67 2.34
CA MET A 344 -9.19 13.98 2.25
C MET A 344 -9.46 14.33 0.79
N SER A 345 -10.62 14.93 0.52
CA SER A 345 -11.01 15.36 -0.82
C SER A 345 -11.45 16.82 -0.79
N GLY A 346 -10.73 17.66 -1.55
CA GLY A 346 -10.87 19.12 -1.47
C GLY A 346 -10.65 19.59 -0.03
N ASN A 347 -11.59 20.38 0.51
CA ASN A 347 -11.51 20.89 1.88
C ASN A 347 -12.25 20.02 2.93
N THR A 348 -12.58 18.76 2.59
CA THR A 348 -13.42 17.89 3.43
C THR A 348 -12.73 16.58 3.83
N SER A 349 -12.91 16.20 5.09
CA SER A 349 -12.54 14.88 5.60
C SER A 349 -13.78 13.98 5.54
N PRO A 350 -13.69 12.77 4.96
CA PRO A 350 -14.84 11.88 4.91
C PRO A 350 -15.28 11.44 6.32
N ALA A 351 -16.58 11.21 6.50
CA ALA A 351 -17.14 10.79 7.79
C ALA A 351 -16.54 9.46 8.24
N ASN A 352 -16.37 9.28 9.56
CA ASN A 352 -15.84 8.07 10.20
C ASN A 352 -14.43 7.65 9.73
N CYS A 353 -13.70 8.56 9.06
CA CYS A 353 -12.36 8.31 8.57
C CYS A 353 -11.31 9.05 9.41
N THR A 354 -10.24 8.36 9.78
CA THR A 354 -9.08 8.95 10.47
C THR A 354 -7.84 8.72 9.63
N GLU A 355 -7.06 9.78 9.39
CA GLU A 355 -5.74 9.71 8.78
C GLU A 355 -4.67 9.93 9.86
N ILE A 356 -3.68 9.05 9.96
CA ILE A 356 -2.60 9.11 10.96
C ILE A 356 -1.25 9.05 10.26
N VAL A 357 -0.41 10.05 10.52
CA VAL A 357 0.96 10.14 10.04
C VAL A 357 1.87 9.30 10.94
N MET A 358 2.49 8.28 10.35
CA MET A 358 3.39 7.33 11.02
C MET A 358 4.84 7.60 10.63
N PRO A 359 5.81 7.44 11.55
CA PRO A 359 7.21 7.52 11.19
C PRO A 359 7.59 6.34 10.29
N GLY A 360 8.46 6.62 9.33
CA GLY A 360 9.01 5.64 8.41
C GLY A 360 8.85 6.09 6.95
N VAL A 361 9.43 5.33 6.02
CA VAL A 361 9.16 5.45 4.58
C VAL A 361 7.99 4.53 4.17
N HIS A 362 7.66 4.46 2.88
CA HIS A 362 6.48 3.76 2.36
C HIS A 362 6.25 2.34 2.93
N SER A 363 7.26 1.46 2.83
CA SER A 363 7.17 0.06 3.30
C SER A 363 7.49 -0.10 4.80
N ASP A 364 7.97 0.94 5.48
CA ASP A 364 7.97 0.97 6.95
C ASP A 364 6.55 1.11 7.50
N VAL A 365 5.60 1.60 6.69
CA VAL A 365 4.18 1.67 7.08
C VAL A 365 3.40 0.46 6.59
N GLY A 366 3.55 0.09 5.32
CA GLY A 366 2.80 -1.02 4.72
C GLY A 366 3.41 -2.41 4.87
N GLY A 367 4.67 -2.52 5.31
CA GLY A 367 5.44 -3.76 5.20
C GLY A 367 6.01 -3.99 3.79
N GLY A 368 6.83 -5.03 3.63
CA GLY A 368 7.45 -5.38 2.34
C GLY A 368 8.97 -5.50 2.38
N TYR A 369 9.63 -4.85 3.33
CA TYR A 369 11.08 -4.95 3.51
C TYR A 369 11.49 -6.30 4.08
N PHE A 370 12.63 -6.81 3.63
CA PHE A 370 13.22 -8.02 4.19
C PHE A 370 13.78 -7.73 5.58
N PRO A 371 13.69 -8.69 6.53
CA PRO A 371 14.51 -8.63 7.71
C PRO A 371 16.00 -8.51 7.34
N LYS A 372 16.72 -7.60 8.00
CA LYS A 372 18.12 -7.22 7.80
C LYS A 372 18.39 -6.40 6.54
N GLU A 373 17.38 -6.07 5.76
CA GLU A 373 17.53 -5.14 4.64
C GLU A 373 18.02 -3.79 5.17
N GLN A 374 19.05 -3.25 4.52
CA GLN A 374 19.74 -2.04 4.95
C GLN A 374 20.19 -2.07 6.42
N GLY A 375 20.44 -3.25 6.98
CA GLY A 375 20.85 -3.46 8.36
C GLY A 375 19.75 -3.20 9.40
N ARG A 376 18.48 -3.16 8.99
CA ARG A 376 17.30 -2.93 9.83
C ARG A 376 16.48 -4.21 9.95
N GLY A 377 15.83 -4.44 11.10
CA GLY A 377 15.11 -5.69 11.34
C GLY A 377 16.05 -6.88 11.61
N LYS A 378 16.78 -6.84 12.72
CA LYS A 378 17.81 -7.82 13.07
C LYS A 378 17.21 -9.19 13.38
N ASP A 379 15.97 -9.25 13.84
CA ASP A 379 15.24 -10.50 14.03
C ASP A 379 14.91 -11.13 12.68
N ALA A 380 15.24 -12.41 12.50
CA ALA A 380 15.05 -13.11 11.24
C ALA A 380 13.58 -13.29 10.81
N GLN A 381 12.62 -13.00 11.68
CA GLN A 381 11.18 -13.02 11.37
C GLN A 381 10.57 -11.61 11.39
N GLY A 382 11.41 -10.59 11.61
CA GLY A 382 11.06 -9.19 11.53
C GLY A 382 10.19 -8.67 12.67
N GLU A 383 10.27 -9.24 13.88
CA GLU A 383 9.56 -8.70 15.06
C GLU A 383 10.01 -7.26 15.40
N ASP A 384 11.20 -6.87 14.98
CA ASP A 384 11.79 -5.54 15.15
C ASP A 384 11.71 -4.67 13.87
N MET A 385 10.86 -5.03 12.91
CA MET A 385 10.56 -4.17 11.76
C MET A 385 9.61 -3.04 12.15
N LEU A 386 9.89 -1.81 11.72
CA LEU A 386 9.04 -0.65 12.04
C LEU A 386 7.58 -0.84 11.63
N SER A 387 7.34 -1.56 10.54
CA SER A 387 6.01 -1.90 10.01
C SER A 387 5.12 -2.71 10.94
N ARG A 388 5.68 -3.31 12.00
CA ARG A 388 4.91 -3.98 13.06
C ARG A 388 4.07 -3.02 13.89
N ILE A 389 4.54 -1.79 14.08
CA ILE A 389 3.79 -0.75 14.81
C ILE A 389 2.47 -0.39 14.09
N PRO A 390 2.47 0.07 12.83
CA PRO A 390 1.23 0.36 12.11
C PRO A 390 0.36 -0.87 11.87
N LEU A 391 0.95 -2.07 11.74
CA LEU A 391 0.18 -3.33 11.71
C LEU A 391 -0.64 -3.52 13.00
N SER A 392 -0.01 -3.38 14.16
CA SER A 392 -0.68 -3.54 15.46
C SER A 392 -1.82 -2.52 15.64
N MET A 393 -1.61 -1.28 15.19
CA MET A 393 -2.64 -0.23 15.22
C MET A 393 -3.82 -0.58 14.31
N MET A 394 -3.55 -0.97 13.05
CA MET A 394 -4.60 -1.36 12.11
C MET A 394 -5.41 -2.56 12.62
N TYR A 395 -4.72 -3.56 13.19
CA TYR A 395 -5.34 -4.72 13.80
C TYR A 395 -6.30 -4.34 14.94
N ARG A 396 -5.84 -3.49 15.87
CA ARG A 396 -6.68 -2.99 16.98
C ARG A 396 -7.94 -2.31 16.46
N GLU A 397 -7.76 -1.35 15.55
CA GLU A 397 -8.87 -0.54 15.03
C GLU A 397 -9.88 -1.36 14.23
N ALA A 398 -9.41 -2.37 13.48
CA ALA A 398 -10.25 -3.31 12.75
C ALA A 398 -11.04 -4.24 13.69
N ARG A 399 -10.39 -4.79 14.73
CA ARG A 399 -11.08 -5.63 15.73
C ARG A 399 -12.17 -4.86 16.48
N LEU A 400 -11.88 -3.61 16.87
CA LEU A 400 -12.87 -2.73 17.52
C LEU A 400 -14.01 -2.31 16.58
N ALA A 401 -13.82 -2.40 15.27
CA ALA A 401 -14.88 -2.18 14.28
C ALA A 401 -15.70 -3.46 13.99
N GLY A 402 -15.30 -4.62 14.54
CA GLY A 402 -15.97 -5.90 14.33
C GLY A 402 -15.54 -6.66 13.09
N VAL A 403 -14.34 -6.38 12.57
CA VAL A 403 -13.67 -7.24 11.58
C VAL A 403 -13.20 -8.52 12.28
N PRO A 404 -13.50 -9.74 11.78
CA PRO A 404 -13.18 -10.99 12.46
C PRO A 404 -11.72 -11.41 12.25
N LEU A 405 -10.75 -10.60 12.68
CA LEU A 405 -9.32 -10.93 12.65
C LEU A 405 -8.93 -11.76 13.88
N LYS A 406 -9.24 -13.07 13.92
CA LYS A 406 -9.11 -13.93 15.12
C LYS A 406 -7.67 -14.38 15.40
N LEU A 407 -6.76 -13.43 15.60
CA LEU A 407 -5.33 -13.72 15.78
C LEU A 407 -5.05 -14.62 17.00
N GLU A 408 -5.85 -14.53 18.06
CA GLU A 408 -5.81 -15.41 19.23
C GLU A 408 -5.96 -16.90 18.87
N ASP A 409 -6.69 -17.18 17.79
CA ASP A 409 -6.99 -18.52 17.29
C ASP A 409 -6.11 -18.95 16.11
N ALA A 410 -5.34 -18.01 15.54
CA ALA A 410 -4.51 -18.25 14.37
C ALA A 410 -3.31 -19.18 14.69
N PRO A 411 -2.70 -19.82 13.66
CA PRO A 411 -1.44 -20.54 13.80
C PRO A 411 -0.31 -19.67 14.37
N GLU A 412 0.64 -20.30 15.06
CA GLU A 412 1.77 -19.59 15.71
C GLU A 412 2.63 -18.80 14.71
N THR A 413 2.78 -19.30 13.48
CA THR A 413 3.43 -18.61 12.36
C THR A 413 2.76 -17.27 12.05
N VAL A 414 1.42 -17.22 12.05
CA VAL A 414 0.62 -16.01 11.86
C VAL A 414 0.75 -15.09 13.07
N LYS A 415 0.62 -15.63 14.31
CA LYS A 415 0.76 -14.87 15.56
C LYS A 415 2.10 -14.16 15.65
N ARG A 416 3.19 -14.87 15.31
CA ARG A 416 4.54 -14.30 15.26
C ARG A 416 4.64 -13.16 14.26
N GLY A 417 3.94 -13.26 13.13
CA GLY A 417 3.78 -12.19 12.15
C GLY A 417 3.07 -10.93 12.67
N PHE A 418 2.63 -10.86 13.93
CA PHE A 418 2.08 -9.65 14.54
C PHE A 418 2.90 -9.15 15.74
N ARG A 419 3.87 -9.93 16.22
CA ARG A 419 4.69 -9.54 17.37
C ARG A 419 5.48 -8.28 17.06
N VAL A 420 5.64 -7.46 18.10
CA VAL A 420 6.41 -6.22 18.06
C VAL A 420 7.47 -6.29 19.15
N SER A 421 8.72 -6.10 18.77
CA SER A 421 9.84 -6.05 19.72
C SER A 421 9.57 -4.97 20.80
N PRO A 422 9.68 -5.29 22.10
CA PRO A 422 9.53 -4.30 23.17
C PRO A 422 10.51 -3.13 23.01
N LYS A 423 11.72 -3.37 22.49
CA LYS A 423 12.71 -2.31 22.24
C LYS A 423 12.29 -1.38 21.10
N LEU A 424 11.63 -1.92 20.07
CA LEU A 424 11.04 -1.11 19.01
C LEU A 424 9.92 -0.23 19.59
N ILE A 425 9.04 -0.76 20.44
CA ILE A 425 8.00 0.03 21.11
C ILE A 425 8.60 1.18 21.93
N GLU A 426 9.63 0.89 22.73
CA GLU A 426 10.34 1.90 23.52
C GLU A 426 10.93 3.01 22.65
N THR A 427 11.62 2.64 21.56
CA THR A 427 12.26 3.59 20.64
C THR A 427 11.21 4.42 19.88
N PHE A 428 10.13 3.79 19.43
CA PHE A 428 9.00 4.48 18.80
C PHE A 428 8.35 5.47 19.76
N ASN A 429 8.10 5.09 21.01
CA ASN A 429 7.50 5.97 22.01
C ASN A 429 8.40 7.16 22.36
N ALA A 430 9.72 6.95 22.41
CA ALA A 430 10.71 8.01 22.61
C ALA A 430 10.71 8.99 21.42
N PHE A 431 10.64 8.48 20.18
CA PHE A 431 10.50 9.30 18.98
C PHE A 431 9.23 10.16 19.03
N VAL A 432 8.08 9.54 19.31
CA VAL A 432 6.77 10.23 19.39
C VAL A 432 6.85 11.39 20.39
N THR A 433 7.39 11.12 21.58
CA THR A 433 7.57 12.11 22.65
C THR A 433 8.48 13.25 22.18
N ALA A 434 9.63 12.94 21.59
CA ALA A 434 10.59 13.92 21.07
C ALA A 434 10.04 14.75 19.89
N SER A 435 9.10 14.19 19.12
CA SER A 435 8.42 14.88 18.04
C SER A 435 7.30 15.82 18.51
N GLY A 436 7.02 15.86 19.83
CA GLY A 436 6.00 16.72 20.44
C GLY A 436 4.56 16.18 20.32
N SER A 437 4.39 14.92 19.90
CA SER A 437 3.07 14.27 19.84
C SER A 437 2.63 13.81 21.23
N THR A 438 1.34 13.96 21.53
CA THR A 438 0.73 13.45 22.77
C THR A 438 -0.59 12.73 22.46
N ALA A 439 -1.01 11.81 23.31
CA ALA A 439 -2.25 11.05 23.13
C ALA A 439 -3.51 11.95 23.06
N LYS A 440 -3.44 13.18 23.59
CA LYS A 440 -4.53 14.17 23.60
C LYS A 440 -4.31 15.30 22.58
N ALA A 441 -3.29 15.21 21.73
CA ALA A 441 -3.04 16.24 20.72
C ALA A 441 -4.25 16.36 19.78
N PRO A 442 -4.75 17.58 19.52
CA PRO A 442 -5.84 17.76 18.58
C PRO A 442 -5.36 17.38 17.16
N PRO A 443 -6.28 16.93 16.30
CA PRO A 443 -5.98 16.78 14.88
C PRO A 443 -5.45 18.10 14.28
N GLN A 444 -4.43 18.01 13.42
CA GLN A 444 -3.74 19.15 12.79
C GLN A 444 -3.80 19.02 11.26
N PRO A 445 -3.63 20.11 10.49
CA PRO A 445 -3.52 20.01 9.04
C PRO A 445 -2.44 19.02 8.61
N LEU A 446 -2.79 18.09 7.71
CA LEU A 446 -1.88 17.03 7.25
C LEU A 446 -0.54 17.61 6.76
N HIS A 447 -0.60 18.73 6.04
CA HIS A 447 0.58 19.40 5.49
C HIS A 447 1.54 19.91 6.56
N GLU A 448 1.04 20.40 7.68
CA GLU A 448 1.87 20.87 8.79
C GLU A 448 2.55 19.70 9.50
N ILE A 449 1.81 18.61 9.76
CA ILE A 449 2.38 17.40 10.36
C ILE A 449 3.49 16.86 9.45
N MET A 450 3.22 16.69 8.15
CA MET A 450 4.19 16.20 7.17
C MET A 450 5.41 17.11 7.06
N ALA A 451 5.22 18.43 7.01
CA ALA A 451 6.32 19.38 6.96
C ALA A 451 7.20 19.31 8.22
N LYS A 452 6.58 19.18 9.40
CA LYS A 452 7.31 19.09 10.67
C LYS A 452 8.10 17.78 10.80
N GLN A 453 7.51 16.65 10.42
CA GLN A 453 8.23 15.37 10.43
C GLN A 453 9.38 15.37 9.41
N HIS A 454 9.14 15.93 8.23
CA HIS A 454 10.17 16.02 7.21
C HIS A 454 11.31 16.99 7.58
N GLN A 455 11.02 18.06 8.33
CA GLN A 455 12.05 18.91 8.95
C GLN A 455 12.99 18.08 9.82
N LEU A 456 12.46 17.22 10.71
CA LEU A 456 13.27 16.36 11.58
C LEU A 456 14.15 15.41 10.77
N TYR A 457 13.61 14.85 9.69
CA TYR A 457 14.36 13.99 8.76
C TYR A 457 15.50 14.74 8.08
N ILE A 458 15.28 15.95 7.55
CA ILE A 458 16.33 16.76 6.91
C ILE A 458 17.41 17.15 7.93
N GLN A 459 17.04 17.56 9.14
CA GLN A 459 18.02 17.92 10.17
C GLN A 459 18.85 16.71 10.61
N TRP A 460 18.25 15.51 10.69
CA TRP A 460 18.99 14.27 10.92
C TRP A 460 19.92 13.96 9.75
N ARG A 461 19.43 13.98 8.51
CA ARG A 461 20.28 13.75 7.32
C ARG A 461 21.45 14.73 7.29
N LYS A 462 21.21 16.02 7.52
CA LYS A 462 22.26 17.06 7.61
C LYS A 462 23.35 16.69 8.64
N LYS A 463 22.95 16.22 9.83
CA LYS A 463 23.89 15.75 10.87
C LYS A 463 24.74 14.57 10.38
N MET A 464 24.15 13.70 9.57
CA MET A 464 24.78 12.43 9.16
C MET A 464 25.59 12.50 7.86
N ILE A 465 25.51 13.59 7.08
CA ILE A 465 26.27 13.73 5.83
C ILE A 465 27.75 13.44 6.03
N GLY A 466 28.30 12.52 5.24
CA GLY A 466 29.70 12.08 5.29
C GLY A 466 30.00 11.09 6.43
N ASN A 467 29.06 10.91 7.36
CA ASN A 467 29.18 10.06 8.54
C ASN A 467 28.25 8.85 8.51
N MET A 468 27.43 8.66 7.46
CA MET A 468 26.52 7.51 7.32
C MET A 468 27.24 6.16 7.50
N LYS A 469 28.50 6.03 7.04
CA LYS A 469 29.32 4.81 7.21
C LYS A 469 29.58 4.39 8.66
N ALA A 470 29.44 5.31 9.61
CA ALA A 470 29.68 5.06 11.04
C ALA A 470 28.41 4.60 11.77
N LEU A 471 27.24 4.65 11.12
CA LEU A 471 26.00 4.16 11.67
C LEU A 471 26.01 2.64 11.77
N GLN A 472 25.47 2.10 12.87
CA GLN A 472 25.46 0.65 13.09
C GLN A 472 24.59 -0.05 12.05
N SER A 473 23.47 0.55 11.63
CA SER A 473 22.63 -0.02 10.55
C SER A 473 23.45 -0.19 9.25
N VAL A 474 24.23 0.81 8.87
CA VAL A 474 25.06 0.80 7.65
C VAL A 474 26.24 -0.17 7.76
N ILE A 475 26.80 -0.34 8.97
CA ILE A 475 27.80 -1.37 9.26
C ILE A 475 27.17 -2.76 9.12
N ASP A 476 25.95 -2.95 9.62
CA ASP A 476 25.23 -4.23 9.61
C ASP A 476 24.65 -4.60 8.23
N SER A 477 24.47 -3.63 7.32
CA SER A 477 24.01 -3.84 5.94
C SER A 477 24.90 -4.79 5.14
N ASP A 478 24.31 -5.48 4.16
CA ASP A 478 25.10 -6.18 3.14
C ASP A 478 25.90 -5.20 2.24
N SER A 479 26.75 -5.72 1.34
CA SER A 479 27.53 -4.86 0.45
C SER A 479 26.69 -3.95 -0.44
N CYS A 480 25.60 -4.46 -1.00
CA CYS A 480 24.81 -3.73 -1.97
C CYS A 480 24.08 -2.57 -1.30
N ASP A 481 23.41 -2.86 -0.19
CA ASP A 481 22.70 -1.86 0.60
C ASP A 481 23.65 -0.80 1.15
N ARG A 482 24.82 -1.22 1.66
CA ARG A 482 25.84 -0.29 2.14
C ARG A 482 26.30 0.63 1.01
N GLU A 483 26.60 0.09 -0.17
CA GLU A 483 26.99 0.90 -1.33
C GLU A 483 25.88 1.86 -1.76
N ASP A 484 24.62 1.40 -1.80
CA ASP A 484 23.47 2.25 -2.13
C ASP A 484 23.32 3.43 -1.17
N ILE A 485 23.40 3.16 0.14
CA ILE A 485 23.28 4.18 1.18
C ILE A 485 24.44 5.18 1.10
N LEU A 486 25.68 4.72 0.95
CA LEU A 486 26.86 5.60 0.89
C LEU A 486 26.89 6.44 -0.39
N ALA A 487 26.49 5.87 -1.53
CA ALA A 487 26.35 6.62 -2.77
C ALA A 487 25.23 7.66 -2.65
N ALA A 488 24.12 7.33 -1.99
CA ALA A 488 23.03 8.26 -1.76
C ALA A 488 23.39 9.39 -0.77
N ASP A 489 24.22 9.10 0.24
CA ASP A 489 24.79 10.12 1.14
C ASP A 489 25.70 11.10 0.38
N LYS A 490 26.50 10.59 -0.56
CA LYS A 490 27.31 11.43 -1.45
C LYS A 490 26.43 12.33 -2.34
N GLU A 491 25.35 11.81 -2.91
CA GLU A 491 24.40 12.63 -3.69
C GLU A 491 23.78 13.74 -2.84
N LEU A 492 23.46 13.48 -1.57
CA LEU A 492 22.99 14.50 -0.64
C LEU A 492 24.08 15.55 -0.35
N ALA A 493 25.34 15.14 -0.16
CA ALA A 493 26.44 16.08 0.05
C ALA A 493 26.57 17.06 -1.14
N GLU A 494 26.53 16.53 -2.38
CA GLU A 494 26.54 17.33 -3.61
C GLU A 494 25.31 18.25 -3.73
N GLU A 495 24.13 17.79 -3.26
CA GLU A 495 22.93 18.62 -3.21
C GLU A 495 23.05 19.77 -2.18
N VAL A 496 23.68 19.51 -1.04
CA VAL A 496 23.91 20.51 0.01
C VAL A 496 24.88 21.60 -0.44
N GLU A 497 25.90 21.26 -1.22
CA GLU A 497 26.79 22.26 -1.85
C GLU A 497 26.00 23.22 -2.74
N LYS A 498 25.14 22.69 -3.62
CA LYS A 498 24.26 23.50 -4.49
C LYS A 498 23.25 24.34 -3.70
N PHE A 499 22.72 23.78 -2.61
CA PHE A 499 21.85 24.53 -1.71
C PHE A 499 22.60 25.71 -1.06
N GLY A 500 23.86 25.52 -0.68
CA GLY A 500 24.74 26.58 -0.18
C GLY A 500 24.99 27.69 -1.21
N GLU A 501 25.30 27.31 -2.46
CA GLU A 501 25.43 28.26 -3.58
C GLU A 501 24.16 29.07 -3.80
N TRP A 502 22.99 28.42 -3.74
CA TRP A 502 21.69 29.09 -3.85
C TRP A 502 21.43 30.06 -2.70
N ARG A 503 21.77 29.71 -1.45
CA ARG A 503 21.65 30.62 -0.31
C ARG A 503 22.54 31.85 -0.47
N ALA A 504 23.79 31.66 -0.89
CA ALA A 504 24.72 32.77 -1.13
C ALA A 504 24.24 33.69 -2.26
N TRP A 505 23.74 33.11 -3.34
CA TRP A 505 23.11 33.86 -4.43
C TRP A 505 21.91 34.67 -3.95
N LYS A 506 21.00 34.07 -3.16
CA LYS A 506 19.80 34.74 -2.63
C LYS A 506 20.15 35.93 -1.74
N GLN A 507 21.19 35.82 -0.91
CA GLN A 507 21.69 36.93 -0.07
C GLN A 507 22.29 38.08 -0.89
N GLY A 508 22.82 37.80 -2.08
CA GLY A 508 23.39 38.80 -2.99
C GLY A 508 22.37 39.53 -3.88
N MET A 509 21.09 39.14 -3.85
CA MET A 509 20.06 39.75 -4.69
C MET A 509 19.71 41.17 -4.22
N LYS A 510 19.79 42.15 -5.13
CA LYS A 510 19.40 43.55 -4.87
C LYS A 510 17.96 43.88 -5.28
N THR A 511 17.28 42.98 -6.00
CA THR A 511 15.87 43.10 -6.43
C THR A 511 15.19 41.73 -6.43
N ASP A 512 13.87 41.70 -6.25
CA ASP A 512 13.01 40.49 -6.16
C ASP A 512 12.84 39.71 -7.48
N SER A 513 13.71 39.93 -8.47
CA SER A 513 13.58 39.31 -9.79
C SER A 513 13.91 37.82 -9.76
N GLN A 514 12.89 36.98 -9.57
CA GLN A 514 12.98 35.51 -9.60
C GLN A 514 13.41 34.90 -10.96
N THR A 515 13.60 35.72 -12.00
CA THR A 515 13.90 35.28 -13.37
C THR A 515 15.33 34.81 -13.60
N GLN A 516 16.22 34.88 -12.60
CA GLN A 516 17.65 34.53 -12.71
C GLN A 516 18.15 33.60 -11.58
N THR A 517 17.33 32.69 -11.06
CA THR A 517 17.80 31.69 -10.09
C THR A 517 18.72 30.67 -10.80
N PRO A 518 19.92 30.34 -10.27
CA PRO A 518 20.73 29.25 -10.82
C PRO A 518 20.07 27.87 -10.62
N PHE A 519 19.11 27.76 -9.68
CA PHE A 519 18.40 26.53 -9.33
C PHE A 519 16.92 26.83 -9.02
N SER A 520 15.99 25.98 -9.48
CA SER A 520 14.55 26.25 -9.51
C SER A 520 13.70 25.47 -8.48
N TYR A 521 14.26 25.12 -7.31
CA TYR A 521 13.53 24.32 -6.30
C TYR A 521 12.74 25.19 -5.31
N PRO A 522 11.39 25.23 -5.37
CA PRO A 522 10.58 26.05 -4.47
C PRO A 522 10.71 25.65 -2.99
N GLU A 523 11.02 24.39 -2.70
CA GLU A 523 11.14 23.85 -1.34
C GLU A 523 12.32 24.45 -0.56
N TRP A 524 13.38 24.88 -1.25
CA TRP A 524 14.62 25.38 -0.64
C TRP A 524 14.40 26.61 0.23
N SER A 525 13.48 27.50 -0.14
CA SER A 525 13.10 28.64 0.70
C SER A 525 12.49 28.24 2.04
N THR A 526 11.75 27.13 2.08
CA THR A 526 11.22 26.62 3.35
C THR A 526 12.32 25.96 4.16
N ILE A 527 13.15 25.13 3.52
CA ILE A 527 14.25 24.42 4.18
C ILE A 527 15.25 25.41 4.82
N GLU A 528 15.53 26.52 4.15
CA GLU A 528 16.40 27.58 4.67
C GLU A 528 15.96 28.09 6.04
N THR A 529 14.65 28.20 6.31
CA THR A 529 14.11 28.75 7.57
C THR A 529 14.51 27.97 8.82
N TYR A 530 14.85 26.69 8.67
CA TYR A 530 15.28 25.83 9.76
C TYR A 530 16.63 25.18 9.54
N TRP A 531 17.31 25.46 8.42
CA TRP A 531 18.56 24.80 8.06
C TRP A 531 19.61 24.93 9.16
N ASP A 532 19.70 26.11 9.78
CA ASP A 532 20.71 26.43 10.80
C ASP A 532 20.25 26.13 12.24
N GLN A 533 19.09 25.50 12.40
CA GLN A 533 18.63 25.00 13.70
C GLN A 533 19.46 23.76 14.14
N PRO A 534 19.51 23.47 15.46
CA PRO A 534 20.26 22.32 15.96
C PRO A 534 19.75 20.99 15.40
N ALA A 535 20.64 20.00 15.39
CA ALA A 535 20.29 18.63 15.05
C ALA A 535 19.19 18.07 15.97
N PRO A 536 18.38 17.12 15.49
CA PRO A 536 17.27 16.61 16.29
C PRO A 536 17.79 15.78 17.49
N PRO A 537 16.96 15.61 18.54
CA PRO A 537 17.32 14.81 19.72
C PRO A 537 17.75 13.38 19.39
N ALA A 538 18.46 12.73 20.31
CA ALA A 538 18.93 11.35 20.16
C ALA A 538 17.79 10.39 19.81
N ALA A 539 16.64 10.48 20.51
CA ALA A 539 15.47 9.64 20.24
C ALA A 539 14.96 9.70 18.79
N ILE A 540 15.11 10.85 18.11
CA ILE A 540 14.79 10.98 16.68
C ILE A 540 15.83 10.27 15.82
N THR A 541 17.12 10.47 16.14
CA THR A 541 18.25 9.81 15.46
C THR A 541 18.16 8.28 15.60
N ASP A 542 17.83 7.79 16.80
CA ASP A 542 17.81 6.37 17.14
C ASP A 542 16.74 5.62 16.35
N LEU A 543 15.55 6.22 16.16
CA LEU A 543 14.53 5.63 15.31
C LEU A 543 14.97 5.62 13.83
N PHE A 544 15.52 6.73 13.34
CA PHE A 544 15.93 6.83 11.94
C PHE A 544 17.05 5.86 11.57
N ASP A 545 18.04 5.72 12.44
CA ASP A 545 19.16 4.81 12.22
C ASP A 545 18.70 3.35 12.29
N ASN A 546 18.06 2.95 13.39
CA ASN A 546 17.84 1.54 13.67
C ASN A 546 16.62 0.94 12.96
N TYR A 547 15.65 1.77 12.52
CA TYR A 547 14.33 1.26 12.12
C TYR A 547 13.75 1.86 10.83
N VAL A 548 14.19 3.04 10.37
CA VAL A 548 13.62 3.69 9.16
C VAL A 548 14.51 3.48 7.95
N HIS A 549 14.02 2.77 6.93
CA HIS A 549 14.80 2.49 5.71
C HIS A 549 15.03 3.76 4.87
N ASP A 550 16.14 3.79 4.12
CA ASP A 550 16.41 4.81 3.10
C ASP A 550 15.80 4.37 1.77
N SER A 551 14.52 4.72 1.56
CA SER A 551 13.78 4.32 0.36
C SER A 551 14.38 4.91 -0.92
N ARG A 552 15.05 6.07 -0.84
CA ARG A 552 15.66 6.71 -2.00
C ARG A 552 16.98 6.05 -2.36
N ALA A 553 17.80 5.64 -1.39
CA ALA A 553 19.05 4.95 -1.65
C ALA A 553 18.86 3.71 -2.52
N TRP A 554 17.84 2.91 -2.22
CA TRP A 554 17.51 1.70 -2.99
C TRP A 554 16.82 1.99 -4.33
N PHE A 555 15.93 2.98 -4.40
CA PHE A 555 15.07 3.17 -5.56
C PHE A 555 15.80 3.80 -6.77
N LYS A 556 16.13 2.95 -7.75
CA LYS A 556 16.91 3.30 -8.95
C LYS A 556 16.12 3.06 -10.25
N PRO A 557 15.12 3.90 -10.59
CA PRO A 557 14.27 3.68 -11.78
C PRO A 557 15.03 3.69 -13.12
N PHE A 558 16.25 4.24 -13.16
CA PHE A 558 17.13 4.23 -14.34
C PHE A 558 18.44 3.46 -14.11
N GLY A 559 18.54 2.75 -12.99
CA GLY A 559 19.72 1.99 -12.61
C GLY A 559 19.46 0.49 -12.69
N LYS A 560 20.48 -0.29 -12.32
CA LYS A 560 20.32 -1.72 -12.10
C LYS A 560 19.98 -1.97 -10.64
N ASN A 561 19.04 -2.87 -10.37
CA ASN A 561 18.85 -3.38 -9.02
C ASN A 561 19.98 -4.35 -8.70
N SER A 562 20.42 -4.33 -7.45
CA SER A 562 21.44 -5.24 -6.92
C SER A 562 20.99 -6.69 -7.06
N GLU A 563 19.74 -6.99 -6.74
CA GLU A 563 19.13 -8.31 -6.93
C GLU A 563 19.26 -8.80 -8.37
N ASP A 564 18.84 -7.99 -9.35
CA ASP A 564 18.92 -8.35 -10.77
C ASP A 564 20.38 -8.58 -11.22
N VAL A 565 21.34 -7.82 -10.66
CA VAL A 565 22.78 -7.98 -10.95
C VAL A 565 23.32 -9.28 -10.38
N LEU A 566 22.97 -9.59 -9.12
CA LEU A 566 23.40 -10.82 -8.46
C LEU A 566 22.77 -12.04 -9.08
N GLU A 567 21.47 -12.00 -9.41
CA GLU A 567 20.78 -13.08 -10.12
C GLU A 567 21.41 -13.34 -11.48
N GLY A 568 21.73 -12.28 -12.24
CA GLY A 568 22.44 -12.42 -13.52
C GLY A 568 23.82 -13.08 -13.36
N MET A 569 24.59 -12.72 -12.34
CA MET A 569 25.88 -13.35 -12.07
C MET A 569 25.75 -14.80 -11.64
N GLU A 570 24.72 -15.11 -10.87
CA GLU A 570 24.39 -16.45 -10.43
C GLU A 570 24.02 -17.36 -11.61
N GLN A 571 23.20 -16.86 -12.53
CA GLN A 571 22.86 -17.56 -13.77
C GLN A 571 24.09 -17.83 -14.65
N LEU A 572 24.98 -16.85 -14.80
CA LEU A 572 26.22 -17.03 -15.55
C LEU A 572 27.17 -18.03 -14.86
N ALA A 573 27.24 -18.02 -13.51
CA ALA A 573 28.04 -18.98 -12.75
C ALA A 573 27.51 -20.41 -12.89
N MET A 574 26.19 -20.61 -12.81
CA MET A 574 25.55 -21.90 -13.06
C MET A 574 25.74 -22.37 -14.50
N HIS A 575 25.74 -21.44 -15.48
CA HIS A 575 25.98 -21.77 -16.88
C HIS A 575 27.43 -22.21 -17.13
N GLU A 576 28.41 -21.52 -16.51
CA GLU A 576 29.80 -21.95 -16.51
C GLU A 576 29.96 -23.36 -15.91
N GLU A 577 29.30 -23.64 -14.79
CA GLU A 577 29.33 -24.96 -14.14
C GLU A 577 28.76 -26.06 -15.06
N LYS A 578 27.68 -25.79 -15.79
CA LYS A 578 27.13 -26.71 -16.81
C LYS A 578 28.09 -26.95 -17.96
N ILE A 579 28.79 -25.93 -18.45
CA ILE A 579 29.83 -26.08 -19.49
C ILE A 579 30.93 -27.01 -18.98
N LEU A 580 31.47 -26.74 -17.78
CA LEU A 580 32.53 -27.55 -17.18
C LEU A 580 32.10 -28.99 -16.89
N GLU A 581 30.85 -29.20 -16.49
CA GLU A 581 30.28 -30.54 -16.29
C GLU A 581 30.17 -31.30 -17.61
N TRP A 582 29.66 -30.66 -18.67
CA TRP A 582 29.60 -31.26 -20.00
C TRP A 582 31.00 -31.57 -20.56
N GLU A 583 31.98 -30.70 -20.34
CA GLU A 583 33.37 -30.96 -20.75
C GLU A 583 33.99 -32.16 -20.04
N ARG A 584 33.61 -32.41 -18.77
CA ARG A 584 34.03 -33.60 -18.02
C ARG A 584 33.29 -34.86 -18.45
N ASN A 585 32.02 -34.74 -18.83
CA ASN A 585 31.17 -35.86 -19.24
C ASN A 585 30.17 -35.42 -20.35
N PRO A 586 30.56 -35.48 -21.63
CA PRO A 586 29.81 -34.88 -22.74
C PRO A 586 28.58 -35.70 -23.12
N VAL A 587 27.54 -35.60 -22.31
CA VAL A 587 26.22 -36.21 -22.52
C VAL A 587 25.21 -35.12 -22.85
N GLY A 588 24.48 -35.28 -23.97
CA GLY A 588 23.48 -34.32 -24.42
C GLY A 588 24.05 -33.14 -25.23
N PRO A 589 23.21 -32.15 -25.56
CA PRO A 589 23.62 -31.00 -26.38
C PRO A 589 24.69 -30.18 -25.65
N LYS A 590 25.75 -29.80 -26.38
CA LYS A 590 26.81 -28.93 -25.86
C LYS A 590 26.22 -27.57 -25.45
N PRO A 591 26.40 -27.11 -24.20
CA PRO A 591 25.99 -25.78 -23.79
C PRO A 591 26.73 -24.70 -24.59
N GLU A 592 26.06 -23.58 -24.88
CA GLU A 592 26.69 -22.42 -25.53
C GLU A 592 27.86 -21.89 -24.68
N PRO A 593 29.00 -21.53 -25.27
CA PRO A 593 30.13 -21.00 -24.52
C PRO A 593 29.81 -19.59 -23.99
N LEU A 594 30.34 -19.27 -22.80
CA LEU A 594 30.36 -17.90 -22.32
C LEU A 594 31.25 -17.02 -23.21
N THR A 595 30.84 -15.77 -23.40
CA THR A 595 31.74 -14.76 -23.95
C THR A 595 32.89 -14.50 -22.99
N LYS A 596 34.02 -13.96 -23.48
CA LYS A 596 35.17 -13.62 -22.63
C LYS A 596 34.77 -12.68 -21.47
N ALA A 597 33.91 -11.70 -21.73
CA ALA A 597 33.46 -10.76 -20.73
C ALA A 597 32.61 -11.42 -19.63
N GLU A 598 31.73 -12.36 -20.00
CA GLU A 598 30.93 -13.12 -19.03
C GLU A 598 31.82 -14.04 -18.20
N PHE A 599 32.76 -14.75 -18.83
CA PHE A 599 33.71 -15.61 -18.13
C PHE A 599 34.57 -14.82 -17.12
N ASP A 600 35.10 -13.67 -17.52
CA ASP A 600 35.89 -12.79 -16.64
C ASP A 600 35.04 -12.27 -15.47
N ALA A 601 33.78 -11.90 -15.72
CA ALA A 601 32.85 -11.44 -14.69
C ALA A 601 32.50 -12.55 -13.68
N VAL A 602 32.18 -13.75 -14.17
CA VAL A 602 31.89 -14.94 -13.34
C VAL A 602 33.10 -15.34 -12.52
N THR A 603 34.29 -15.35 -13.12
CA THR A 603 35.55 -15.66 -12.44
C THR A 603 35.80 -14.71 -11.26
N LYS A 604 35.48 -13.42 -11.43
CA LYS A 604 35.59 -12.43 -10.35
C LYS A 604 34.51 -12.62 -9.28
N TYR A 605 33.28 -12.96 -9.67
CA TYR A 605 32.13 -13.11 -8.77
C TYR A 605 32.16 -14.38 -7.92
N LYS A 606 32.44 -15.55 -8.52
CA LYS A 606 32.30 -16.88 -7.88
C LYS A 606 32.98 -17.01 -6.52
N PRO A 607 34.21 -16.50 -6.29
CA PRO A 607 34.86 -16.58 -4.98
C PRO A 607 34.09 -15.87 -3.85
N TYR A 608 33.22 -14.93 -4.20
CA TYR A 608 32.46 -14.09 -3.27
C TYR A 608 30.96 -14.42 -3.27
N ARG A 609 30.53 -15.49 -3.94
CA ARG A 609 29.14 -15.96 -3.94
C ARG A 609 28.63 -16.15 -2.51
N ASN A 610 27.43 -15.64 -2.21
CA ASN A 610 26.82 -15.67 -0.87
C ASN A 610 27.63 -14.98 0.24
N THR A 611 28.56 -14.07 -0.12
CA THR A 611 29.32 -13.26 0.84
C THR A 611 28.94 -11.79 0.77
N ALA A 612 29.33 -11.02 1.79
CA ALA A 612 29.18 -9.57 1.82
C ALA A 612 30.07 -8.82 0.82
N GLN A 613 30.76 -9.49 -0.11
CA GLN A 613 31.54 -8.88 -1.20
C GLN A 613 30.95 -9.21 -2.58
N ALA A 614 29.87 -9.99 -2.64
CA ALA A 614 29.26 -10.46 -3.88
C ALA A 614 28.93 -9.31 -4.85
N CYS A 615 28.37 -8.21 -4.34
CA CYS A 615 27.96 -7.07 -5.15
C CYS A 615 29.14 -6.33 -5.79
N ALA A 616 30.17 -6.04 -4.99
CA ALA A 616 31.38 -5.40 -5.47
C ALA A 616 32.12 -6.30 -6.49
N ALA A 617 32.11 -7.61 -6.24
CA ALA A 617 32.66 -8.60 -7.16
C ALA A 617 31.90 -8.62 -8.49
N ALA A 618 30.56 -8.61 -8.42
CA ALA A 618 29.65 -8.51 -9.56
C ALA A 618 29.75 -7.19 -10.35
N GLY A 619 30.54 -6.22 -9.85
CA GLY A 619 30.69 -4.91 -10.49
C GLY A 619 29.43 -4.06 -10.40
N PHE A 620 28.65 -4.24 -9.33
CA PHE A 620 27.50 -3.41 -9.05
C PHE A 620 27.92 -1.93 -8.96
N VAL A 621 27.11 -1.06 -9.57
CA VAL A 621 27.33 0.39 -9.55
C VAL A 621 26.04 1.04 -9.13
N SER A 622 26.10 1.69 -7.97
CA SER A 622 24.96 2.37 -7.39
C SER A 622 24.70 3.74 -8.05
N LYS A 623 23.83 3.75 -9.07
CA LYS A 623 23.40 4.94 -9.83
C LYS A 623 21.94 4.78 -10.33
N GLY A 624 21.38 5.84 -10.90
CA GLY A 624 20.08 5.79 -11.60
C GLY A 624 18.86 6.12 -10.73
N ARG A 625 19.06 6.75 -9.57
CA ARG A 625 18.00 7.32 -8.74
C ARG A 625 17.32 8.50 -9.41
N GLU A 626 16.20 8.93 -8.85
CA GLU A 626 15.53 10.16 -9.28
C GLU A 626 16.43 11.39 -9.04
N GLY A 627 17.03 11.87 -10.13
CA GLY A 627 17.92 13.03 -10.12
C GLY A 627 17.20 14.37 -10.31
N VAL A 628 18.00 15.42 -10.48
CA VAL A 628 17.57 16.82 -10.68
C VAL A 628 16.51 16.96 -11.79
N GLY A 629 16.67 16.28 -12.92
CA GLY A 629 15.74 16.36 -14.05
C GLY A 629 14.31 15.88 -13.75
N LEU A 630 14.15 15.03 -12.73
CA LEU A 630 12.84 14.57 -12.24
C LEU A 630 12.36 15.36 -11.02
N SER A 631 13.00 16.49 -10.70
CA SER A 631 12.79 17.21 -9.44
C SER A 631 13.06 16.37 -8.19
N GLY A 632 13.81 15.27 -8.32
CA GLY A 632 14.23 14.42 -7.20
C GLY A 632 15.33 15.06 -6.36
N GLY A 633 15.56 14.51 -5.17
CA GLY A 633 16.56 14.97 -4.20
C GLY A 633 16.16 14.61 -2.78
N PHE A 634 17.06 14.82 -1.84
CA PHE A 634 16.81 14.64 -0.41
C PHE A 634 16.24 15.89 0.23
N LEU A 635 16.59 17.08 -0.28
CA LEU A 635 16.05 18.36 0.17
C LEU A 635 14.69 18.65 -0.49
N ARG A 636 13.73 17.73 -0.38
CA ARG A 636 12.41 17.77 -1.06
C ARG A 636 11.29 17.25 -0.17
N TYR A 637 10.17 17.95 -0.14
CA TYR A 637 8.94 17.46 0.50
C TYR A 637 8.19 16.49 -0.39
N ARG A 638 7.53 15.49 0.21
CA ARG A 638 6.64 14.56 -0.49
C ARG A 638 5.50 15.30 -1.18
N LYS A 639 5.08 14.81 -2.35
CA LYS A 639 3.87 15.28 -3.02
C LYS A 639 2.64 14.64 -2.35
N ILE A 640 1.59 15.44 -2.14
CA ILE A 640 0.34 14.97 -1.52
C ILE A 640 -0.85 15.42 -2.36
N TYR A 641 -1.70 14.47 -2.74
CA TYR A 641 -2.97 14.67 -3.42
C TYR A 641 -4.11 14.61 -2.43
N MET A 642 -5.05 15.55 -2.50
CA MET A 642 -6.23 15.63 -1.63
C MET A 642 -7.50 15.66 -2.48
N GLY A 643 -7.72 14.62 -3.28
CA GLY A 643 -8.91 14.46 -4.12
C GLY A 643 -9.02 15.46 -5.29
N ASN A 644 -7.96 16.21 -5.59
CA ASN A 644 -7.83 17.08 -6.76
C ASN A 644 -6.35 17.49 -6.93
N ASP A 645 -5.78 17.28 -8.11
CA ASP A 645 -4.40 17.65 -8.47
C ASP A 645 -4.06 19.13 -8.31
N ARG A 646 -5.09 19.99 -8.34
CA ARG A 646 -4.96 21.45 -8.24
C ARG A 646 -5.20 21.98 -6.83
N PHE A 647 -5.79 21.19 -5.94
CA PHE A 647 -6.11 21.66 -4.60
C PHE A 647 -4.82 21.81 -3.78
N LYS A 648 -4.66 22.99 -3.17
CA LYS A 648 -3.52 23.34 -2.34
C LYS A 648 -4.02 24.04 -1.08
N PRO A 649 -3.85 23.43 0.10
CA PRO A 649 -4.08 24.14 1.35
C PRO A 649 -3.19 25.38 1.44
N GLU A 650 -3.71 26.45 2.04
CA GLU A 650 -2.90 27.63 2.38
C GLU A 650 -1.71 27.20 3.26
N GLY A 651 -0.51 27.73 3.00
CA GLY A 651 0.70 27.40 3.75
C GLY A 651 1.36 26.05 3.43
N ALA A 652 0.76 25.22 2.56
CA ALA A 652 1.31 23.90 2.23
C ALA A 652 2.65 23.96 1.48
N VAL A 653 3.63 23.17 1.94
CA VAL A 653 4.95 23.02 1.30
C VAL A 653 5.10 21.58 0.81
N TYR A 654 4.80 21.36 -0.47
CA TYR A 654 4.92 20.06 -1.14
C TYR A 654 5.57 20.21 -2.51
N ALA A 655 6.09 19.09 -3.04
CA ALA A 655 6.61 19.00 -4.40
C ALA A 655 5.74 19.70 -5.46
N GLN A 656 6.37 20.48 -6.36
CA GLN A 656 5.72 21.12 -7.52
C GLN A 656 4.59 22.11 -7.17
N ALA A 657 4.46 22.51 -5.90
CA ALA A 657 3.61 23.63 -5.50
C ALA A 657 4.48 24.88 -5.31
N LYS A 658 4.23 25.95 -6.08
CA LYS A 658 4.65 27.29 -5.66
C LYS A 658 3.81 27.67 -4.42
N PRO A 659 4.43 28.22 -3.35
CA PRO A 659 3.68 28.74 -2.21
C PRO A 659 2.63 29.74 -2.71
N ALA A 660 1.40 29.67 -2.19
CA ALA A 660 0.46 30.75 -2.40
C ALA A 660 1.07 32.02 -1.78
N THR A 661 1.44 32.99 -2.60
CA THR A 661 1.79 34.32 -2.09
C THR A 661 0.51 34.95 -1.55
N SER A 662 0.60 35.73 -0.47
CA SER A 662 -0.54 36.39 0.21
C SER A 662 -1.42 37.27 -0.68
N ASN A 663 -1.07 37.44 -1.96
CA ASN A 663 -1.79 38.24 -2.96
C ASN A 663 -2.30 37.42 -4.16
N SER A 664 -2.23 36.09 -4.14
CA SER A 664 -2.83 35.27 -5.20
C SER A 664 -4.32 35.07 -4.92
N PRO A 665 -5.24 35.38 -5.85
CA PRO A 665 -6.67 35.24 -5.61
C PRO A 665 -6.97 33.78 -5.29
N VAL A 666 -7.65 33.59 -4.16
CA VAL A 666 -8.29 32.33 -3.76
C VAL A 666 -8.90 31.70 -5.00
N ALA A 667 -8.54 30.46 -5.31
CA ALA A 667 -9.24 29.70 -6.32
C ALA A 667 -10.70 29.59 -5.86
N ARG A 668 -11.54 30.48 -6.40
CA ARG A 668 -12.99 30.35 -6.31
C ARG A 668 -13.31 29.00 -6.91
N VAL A 669 -14.13 28.25 -6.20
CA VAL A 669 -14.84 27.11 -6.75
C VAL A 669 -15.63 27.67 -7.94
N ASP A 670 -15.25 27.31 -9.17
CA ASP A 670 -16.07 27.60 -10.35
C ASP A 670 -17.34 26.76 -10.24
N ALA A 671 -18.30 27.28 -9.48
CA ALA A 671 -19.71 27.08 -9.75
C ALA A 671 -20.06 28.10 -10.82
N ASP A 672 -20.09 27.67 -12.09
CA ASP A 672 -20.92 28.23 -13.17
C ASP A 672 -20.48 27.66 -14.53
N VAL A 673 -21.12 26.55 -14.93
CA VAL A 673 -21.45 26.30 -16.35
C VAL A 673 -22.88 25.75 -16.36
N VAL A 674 -23.84 26.62 -16.07
CA VAL A 674 -25.24 26.44 -16.45
C VAL A 674 -25.56 27.58 -17.41
N ASP A 675 -26.10 27.20 -18.56
CA ASP A 675 -26.74 28.03 -19.58
C ASP A 675 -25.91 29.18 -20.17
N GLN A 676 -25.42 28.94 -21.38
CA GLN A 676 -25.60 29.84 -22.51
C GLN A 676 -25.23 29.14 -23.81
N ASN A 677 -26.21 28.57 -24.51
CA ASN A 677 -26.60 29.10 -25.81
C ASN A 677 -27.81 28.34 -26.39
N ALA A 678 -28.71 29.17 -26.92
CA ALA A 678 -29.84 28.83 -27.77
C ALA A 678 -29.46 28.00 -28.99
#